data_AF-A0A3D9LKD4-F1
#
_entry.id   AF-A0A3D9LKD4-F1
#
_cell.length_a   1.000
_cell.length_b   1.000
_cell.length_c   1.000
_cell.angle_alpha   90.00
_cell.angle_beta   90.00
_cell.angle_gamma   90.00
#
_symmetry.space_group_name_H-M   'P 1'
#
loop_
_entity.id
_entity.type
_entity.pdbx_description
1 polymer ?
#
loop_
_entity_poly.entity_id
_entity_poly.type
_entity_poly.pdbx_seq_one_letter_code
_entity_poly.pdbx_strand_id
1 'polypeptide(L)'
;MSYQILKNNHLFRLFIILSFLSQFAFAQNNDRYSLLWKIEGGNTDVPSYIFGTMHIDDARVFNFSDAVMPAIENTEYFALEVNADSLMTAIINKEYDITANTFYKNLLNPDDYKRLLERFEEINKYSLIDSEIMSPDRVVSMLIPDIDKEDDKSTFVDFYLLGQARTMNKTITGLENVKDQMNYFDNLSDEEKTEQILSHLSVDVDSITRTKEIMTKVYASGDLDKIADFVNQYDINDATMISRNKVMSASIIEIMKKGSLFAGVGAAHLVGKGNVIELLQKEGYKVSVVEAKFTGVADTYKVDSSKSFWYNYTDNDLGFQLELPQAPNIKQDYDKFTIYGYGDMPTETSYLFMGFSAGYTLAQSQIDTLLETMISNIIEKREGIVIKQEKLTDPDQFGSDITAELPDGHMIKARFIIKNNHFYYFSAETSQDQIDENYIKRYFNSIAVEGVELKPETKGWREFKSKKGAFSIQIPVDAKDVSREHANPIDSEGDPYFLNLFIATDTDNSNNYLIRYNDQPLGYFLQNPEVAFKETENSLTQSATLLSEPKIIYLNDIEGREYEININNKFHSIVRVYFRGNRTYLLLKQKLNETEKVNVNDEFFNSFTLLPYEDIDLTEYESPNKDFKIKLFENVKEVIDTLDYTDSNVLDSYDYTSLNPNSGGIYQYGYNNIGKYFRISSYKKLLEDYKNALTEYNDSIISEKIIVRNGDSLIQFSVRNKLFKNANRQVVNQFWYDNYRLHISKAIVTDEELDNGIIDKVFTSISVQPVTSDIDIYESKAKYIIEDLKSKDTIVYNAALKAFDYYEFDKDDLPILSDALNYSFSEETDDVIKSNIIYEFSLINDESSLDILESFYNTSSTSDVLKTAILIAIPAIKSEKSLPLYNTLLFSNPPTKEDSYDYSLFQPFNDSLSYAIENYDKLISLMSVTQYRNDIIYLSNDIYNSELETNNIVESSYNKILDYLIIDAEVFFNLTPPEDDYDEDYDYTYYNLMVAYLQSLNTVKYDDSISNTVTSILLNRDDDKWLRLLAITARIFNEYSISDELLNKYLDDKYYRFEIMDAFHKINKLKNIDQKFLKEKEFAELSFYNYAGEDGGYPDEIAFLKKINRDNTTFYAVKFNYIQEEPSETVSYIGIVGPIEKISQESKLKMFDSSSYWDEYDDEWMTKIESLITDFLEFSK
;
A
#
# COMPACT_ATOMS: atom_id res chain seq x y z
N MET A 1 -4.23 -41.93 -100.63
CA MET A 1 -5.10 -42.63 -99.66
C MET A 1 -4.39 -42.53 -98.34
N SER A 2 -4.80 -41.55 -97.56
CA SER A 2 -5.72 -41.87 -96.46
C SER A 2 -4.85 -42.16 -95.24
N TYR A 3 -5.47 -42.32 -94.07
CA TYR A 3 -5.23 -43.51 -93.27
C TYR A 3 -3.80 -44.03 -93.18
N GLN A 4 -3.29 -44.09 -91.95
CA GLN A 4 -2.07 -44.76 -91.46
C GLN A 4 -0.97 -43.75 -91.10
N ILE A 5 -0.31 -43.80 -89.95
CA ILE A 5 -0.19 -44.79 -88.87
C ILE A 5 0.44 -43.97 -87.74
N LEU A 6 -0.06 -44.06 -86.51
CA LEU A 6 0.60 -44.66 -85.33
C LEU A 6 -0.45 -44.51 -84.21
N LYS A 7 -1.11 -45.52 -83.62
CA LYS A 7 -0.66 -46.82 -83.08
C LYS A 7 0.60 -46.69 -82.22
N ASN A 8 0.39 -46.88 -80.91
CA ASN A 8 1.33 -46.88 -79.79
C ASN A 8 1.91 -45.52 -79.38
N ASN A 9 1.32 -44.92 -78.35
CA ASN A 9 2.05 -44.17 -77.33
C ASN A 9 1.17 -43.98 -76.08
N HIS A 10 0.90 -45.08 -75.37
CA HIS A 10 0.35 -45.00 -74.01
C HIS A 10 1.29 -44.22 -73.08
N LEU A 11 2.61 -44.22 -73.32
CA LEU A 11 3.59 -43.43 -72.59
C LEU A 11 3.48 -41.91 -72.79
N PHE A 12 3.12 -41.42 -73.99
CA PHE A 12 3.03 -39.97 -74.25
C PHE A 12 1.73 -39.34 -73.71
N ARG A 13 0.63 -40.11 -73.67
CA ARG A 13 -0.62 -39.69 -73.00
C ARG A 13 -0.56 -39.83 -71.47
N LEU A 14 0.23 -40.79 -70.95
CA LEU A 14 0.53 -40.87 -69.52
C LEU A 14 1.43 -39.69 -69.08
N PHE A 15 2.36 -39.24 -69.93
CA PHE A 15 3.22 -38.09 -69.63
C PHE A 15 2.46 -36.76 -69.56
N ILE A 16 1.48 -36.53 -70.44
CA ILE A 16 0.65 -35.29 -70.42
C ILE A 16 -0.38 -35.31 -69.29
N ILE A 17 -0.86 -36.49 -68.85
CA ILE A 17 -1.74 -36.60 -67.68
C ILE A 17 -0.95 -36.54 -66.36
N LEU A 18 0.30 -37.03 -66.32
CA LEU A 18 1.19 -36.82 -65.16
C LEU A 18 1.68 -35.37 -65.05
N SER A 19 1.87 -34.64 -66.15
CA SER A 19 2.26 -33.21 -66.11
C SER A 19 1.11 -32.25 -65.73
N PHE A 20 -0.15 -32.70 -65.73
CA PHE A 20 -1.29 -31.93 -65.20
C PHE A 20 -1.69 -32.33 -63.77
N LEU A 21 -1.15 -33.43 -63.23
CA LEU A 21 -1.31 -33.83 -61.82
C LEU A 21 -0.19 -33.27 -60.91
N SER A 22 0.88 -32.70 -61.48
CA SER A 22 1.97 -32.06 -60.72
C SER A 22 1.75 -30.57 -60.41
N GLN A 23 0.55 -30.01 -60.67
CA GLN A 23 0.21 -28.62 -60.33
C GLN A 23 -0.76 -28.47 -59.14
N PHE A 24 -1.10 -29.56 -58.43
CA PHE A 24 -1.94 -29.51 -57.22
C PHE A 24 -1.23 -29.95 -55.93
N ALA A 25 0.10 -29.79 -55.85
CA ALA A 25 0.84 -30.09 -54.63
C ALA A 25 2.11 -29.23 -54.50
N PHE A 26 1.90 -27.94 -54.27
CA PHE A 26 2.77 -27.15 -53.42
C PHE A 26 1.85 -26.29 -52.54
N ALA A 27 1.18 -26.93 -51.58
CA ALA A 27 1.02 -26.23 -50.31
C ALA A 27 2.46 -25.96 -49.86
N GLN A 28 2.86 -24.70 -49.79
CA GLN A 28 4.18 -24.36 -49.29
C GLN A 28 4.19 -24.75 -47.82
N ASN A 29 4.72 -25.94 -47.51
CA ASN A 29 5.12 -26.26 -46.14
C ASN A 29 6.14 -25.19 -45.76
N ASN A 30 5.74 -24.28 -44.86
CA ASN A 30 6.66 -23.35 -44.25
C ASN A 30 7.34 -24.11 -43.11
N ASP A 31 8.43 -24.80 -43.43
CA ASP A 31 9.17 -25.63 -42.46
C ASP A 31 9.67 -24.85 -41.22
N ARG A 32 9.61 -23.51 -41.25
CA ARG A 32 9.96 -22.64 -40.11
C ARG A 32 8.76 -22.17 -39.28
N TYR A 33 7.52 -22.41 -39.72
CA TYR A 33 6.34 -22.02 -38.98
C TYR A 33 6.18 -22.91 -37.74
N SER A 34 6.31 -22.32 -36.56
CA SER A 34 6.52 -23.01 -35.30
C SER A 34 5.72 -22.43 -34.13
N LEU A 35 4.54 -21.84 -34.40
CA LEU A 35 3.69 -21.28 -33.34
C LEU A 35 2.88 -22.32 -32.54
N LEU A 36 2.65 -23.52 -33.09
CA LEU A 36 1.90 -24.58 -32.42
C LEU A 36 2.83 -25.69 -31.92
N TRP A 37 2.76 -25.98 -30.62
CA TRP A 37 3.57 -27.00 -29.94
C TRP A 37 2.66 -28.03 -29.29
N LYS A 38 3.07 -29.29 -29.38
CA LYS A 38 2.42 -30.45 -28.76
C LYS A 38 3.16 -30.82 -27.48
N ILE A 39 2.42 -31.05 -26.41
CA ILE A 39 2.89 -31.52 -25.11
C ILE A 39 2.44 -32.98 -24.93
N GLU A 40 3.39 -33.86 -24.65
CA GLU A 40 3.16 -35.28 -24.37
C GLU A 40 3.82 -35.69 -23.05
N GLY A 41 3.15 -36.50 -22.24
CA GLY A 41 3.63 -36.97 -20.93
C GLY A 41 2.69 -36.59 -19.76
N GLY A 42 2.98 -37.06 -18.54
CA GLY A 42 2.24 -36.63 -17.34
C GLY A 42 0.91 -37.35 -17.05
N ASN A 43 0.86 -38.68 -17.13
CA ASN A 43 -0.34 -39.51 -16.84
C ASN A 43 -1.57 -39.27 -17.75
N THR A 44 -1.43 -38.58 -18.87
CA THR A 44 -2.51 -38.41 -19.87
C THR A 44 -2.20 -39.14 -21.19
N ASP A 45 -3.21 -39.81 -21.75
CA ASP A 45 -3.10 -40.52 -23.04
C ASP A 45 -3.37 -39.59 -24.24
N VAL A 46 -3.95 -38.42 -24.00
CA VAL A 46 -4.31 -37.42 -25.02
C VAL A 46 -3.36 -36.22 -24.89
N PRO A 47 -2.76 -35.76 -26.00
CA PRO A 47 -1.81 -34.66 -25.96
C PRO A 47 -2.49 -33.32 -25.67
N SER A 48 -1.74 -32.44 -25.03
CA SER A 48 -2.07 -31.01 -24.88
C SER A 48 -1.28 -30.18 -25.89
N TYR A 49 -1.65 -28.92 -26.05
CA TYR A 49 -1.07 -28.02 -27.04
C TYR A 49 -0.86 -26.62 -26.46
N ILE A 50 0.21 -25.96 -26.89
CA ILE A 50 0.44 -24.52 -26.68
C ILE A 50 0.53 -23.85 -28.03
N PHE A 51 -0.16 -22.72 -28.18
CA PHE A 51 -0.16 -21.90 -29.35
C PHE A 51 0.27 -20.48 -29.01
N GLY A 52 1.27 -19.97 -29.74
CA GLY A 52 1.74 -18.59 -29.65
C GLY A 52 0.75 -17.63 -30.32
N THR A 53 0.02 -16.83 -29.56
CA THR A 53 -0.95 -15.83 -30.04
C THR A 53 -0.33 -14.43 -30.12
N MET A 54 -1.07 -13.49 -30.71
CA MET A 54 -0.73 -12.06 -30.72
C MET A 54 -2.02 -11.25 -30.75
N HIS A 55 -2.14 -10.28 -29.86
CA HIS A 55 -3.31 -9.42 -29.70
C HIS A 55 -3.36 -8.34 -30.80
N ILE A 56 -3.74 -8.75 -32.01
CA ILE A 56 -3.87 -7.87 -33.17
C ILE A 56 -5.00 -8.36 -34.10
N ASP A 57 -5.70 -7.41 -34.68
CA ASP A 57 -6.87 -7.53 -35.55
C ASP A 57 -6.53 -7.68 -37.04
N ASP A 58 -5.27 -7.44 -37.41
CA ASP A 58 -4.80 -7.50 -38.79
C ASP A 58 -5.05 -8.88 -39.43
N ALA A 59 -5.74 -8.89 -40.58
CA ALA A 59 -6.15 -10.13 -41.24
C ALA A 59 -5.02 -11.13 -41.52
N ARG A 60 -3.76 -10.68 -41.63
CA ARG A 60 -2.60 -11.55 -41.88
C ARG A 60 -2.35 -12.53 -40.74
N VAL A 61 -2.67 -12.16 -39.49
CA VAL A 61 -2.39 -12.99 -38.31
C VAL A 61 -3.40 -14.11 -38.09
N PHE A 62 -4.56 -14.02 -38.75
CA PHE A 62 -5.60 -15.06 -38.76
C PHE A 62 -5.29 -16.22 -39.72
N ASN A 63 -4.28 -16.06 -40.58
CA ASN A 63 -3.81 -17.13 -41.47
C ASN A 63 -2.80 -18.03 -40.75
N PHE A 64 -3.20 -18.62 -39.62
CA PHE A 64 -2.40 -19.57 -38.86
C PHE A 64 -2.59 -21.02 -39.37
N SER A 65 -1.75 -21.94 -38.90
CA SER A 65 -1.78 -23.32 -39.41
C SER A 65 -3.13 -24.01 -39.21
N ASP A 66 -3.55 -24.77 -40.22
CA ASP A 66 -4.71 -25.67 -40.18
C ASP A 66 -4.70 -26.66 -39.01
N ALA A 67 -3.54 -26.93 -38.40
CA ALA A 67 -3.42 -27.82 -37.26
C ALA A 67 -4.03 -27.25 -35.96
N VAL A 68 -4.23 -25.92 -35.89
CA VAL A 68 -4.75 -25.24 -34.69
C VAL A 68 -6.18 -25.67 -34.38
N MET A 69 -7.09 -25.64 -35.36
CA MET A 69 -8.50 -25.98 -35.13
C MET A 69 -8.72 -27.44 -34.70
N PRO A 70 -8.10 -28.44 -35.35
CA PRO A 70 -8.12 -29.82 -34.86
C PRO A 70 -7.47 -29.99 -33.48
N ALA A 71 -6.44 -29.21 -33.15
CA ALA A 71 -5.84 -29.28 -31.82
C ALA A 71 -6.83 -28.82 -30.74
N ILE A 72 -7.54 -27.70 -30.94
CA ILE A 72 -8.62 -27.25 -30.06
C ILE A 72 -9.75 -28.29 -30.01
N GLU A 73 -10.15 -28.82 -31.17
CA GLU A 73 -11.23 -29.82 -31.25
C GLU A 73 -10.90 -31.11 -30.47
N ASN A 74 -9.62 -31.51 -30.41
CA ASN A 74 -9.18 -32.72 -29.71
C ASN A 74 -8.83 -32.54 -28.23
N THR A 75 -8.91 -31.32 -27.68
CA THR A 75 -8.69 -31.06 -26.24
C THR A 75 -9.99 -30.91 -25.47
N GLU A 76 -9.94 -31.03 -24.14
CA GLU A 76 -11.10 -30.84 -23.25
C GLU A 76 -11.15 -29.42 -22.69
N TYR A 77 -9.99 -28.88 -22.35
CA TYR A 77 -9.81 -27.54 -21.80
C TYR A 77 -9.25 -26.58 -22.87
N PHE A 78 -9.65 -25.32 -22.77
CA PHE A 78 -9.09 -24.20 -23.52
C PHE A 78 -8.72 -23.10 -22.53
N ALA A 79 -7.49 -22.60 -22.60
CA ALA A 79 -7.01 -21.52 -21.76
C ALA A 79 -6.40 -20.41 -22.61
N LEU A 80 -6.66 -19.16 -22.24
CA LEU A 80 -5.82 -18.01 -22.60
C LEU A 80 -4.96 -17.66 -21.37
N GLU A 81 -4.06 -16.68 -21.49
CA GLU A 81 -3.25 -16.19 -20.36
C GLU A 81 -4.15 -15.85 -19.16
N VAL A 82 -5.23 -15.12 -19.39
CA VAL A 82 -6.26 -14.83 -18.38
C VAL A 82 -7.62 -15.35 -18.83
N ASN A 83 -8.48 -15.67 -17.87
CA ASN A 83 -9.87 -16.01 -18.17
C ASN A 83 -10.61 -14.75 -18.63
N ALA A 84 -11.10 -14.74 -19.88
CA ALA A 84 -11.74 -13.57 -20.49
C ALA A 84 -13.01 -13.10 -19.76
N ASP A 85 -13.81 -14.02 -19.20
CA ASP A 85 -15.01 -13.67 -18.45
C ASP A 85 -14.63 -13.01 -17.11
N SER A 86 -13.63 -13.55 -16.42
CA SER A 86 -13.09 -12.97 -15.18
C SER A 86 -12.40 -11.62 -15.43
N LEU A 87 -11.69 -11.46 -16.55
CA LEU A 87 -11.08 -10.19 -16.95
C LEU A 87 -12.15 -9.11 -17.15
N MET A 88 -13.23 -9.43 -17.88
CA MET A 88 -14.33 -8.50 -18.06
C MET A 88 -14.98 -8.09 -16.73
N THR A 89 -15.23 -9.06 -15.83
CA THR A 89 -15.75 -8.76 -14.48
C THR A 89 -14.83 -7.82 -13.72
N ALA A 90 -13.52 -8.09 -13.73
CA ALA A 90 -12.57 -7.27 -13.00
C ALA A 90 -12.45 -5.86 -13.60
N ILE A 91 -12.48 -5.70 -14.93
CA ILE A 91 -12.50 -4.37 -15.59
C ILE A 91 -13.74 -3.58 -15.18
N ILE A 92 -14.92 -4.21 -15.20
CA ILE A 92 -16.19 -3.55 -14.88
C ILE A 92 -16.28 -3.19 -13.40
N ASN A 93 -15.75 -4.05 -12.52
CA ASN A 93 -15.80 -3.85 -11.08
C ASN A 93 -14.65 -2.98 -10.55
N LYS A 94 -13.74 -2.51 -11.42
CA LYS A 94 -12.65 -1.62 -11.01
C LYS A 94 -13.23 -0.22 -10.76
N GLU A 95 -13.37 0.12 -9.48
CA GLU A 95 -13.81 1.45 -9.04
C GLU A 95 -12.61 2.39 -8.89
N TYR A 96 -12.82 3.68 -9.17
CA TYR A 96 -11.82 4.73 -8.98
C TYR A 96 -12.46 5.87 -8.19
N ASP A 97 -11.76 6.37 -7.17
CA ASP A 97 -12.27 7.43 -6.28
C ASP A 97 -12.23 8.83 -6.91
N ILE A 98 -11.32 9.02 -7.88
CA ILE A 98 -11.10 10.27 -8.58
C ILE A 98 -11.15 10.05 -10.09
N THR A 99 -11.48 11.10 -10.84
CA THR A 99 -11.41 11.05 -12.30
C THR A 99 -9.97 10.86 -12.77
N ALA A 100 -9.78 10.25 -13.94
CA ALA A 100 -8.46 10.09 -14.54
C ALA A 100 -7.77 11.45 -14.74
N ASN A 101 -8.54 12.48 -15.11
CA ASN A 101 -8.02 13.84 -15.25
C ASN A 101 -7.44 14.38 -13.92
N THR A 102 -8.15 14.20 -12.80
CA THR A 102 -7.64 14.58 -11.48
C THR A 102 -6.41 13.78 -11.10
N PHE A 103 -6.41 12.47 -11.38
CA PHE A 103 -5.26 11.61 -11.15
C PHE A 103 -4.00 12.14 -11.86
N TYR A 104 -4.07 12.40 -13.17
CA TYR A 104 -2.91 12.90 -13.92
C TYR A 104 -2.47 14.30 -13.51
N LYS A 105 -3.41 15.16 -13.11
CA LYS A 105 -3.10 16.49 -12.63
C LYS A 105 -2.29 16.46 -11.32
N ASN A 106 -2.54 15.46 -10.47
CA ASN A 106 -1.82 15.28 -9.22
C ASN A 106 -0.47 14.58 -9.42
N LEU A 107 -0.40 13.67 -10.39
CA LEU A 107 0.79 12.86 -10.66
C LEU A 107 1.87 13.62 -11.46
N LEU A 108 1.47 14.37 -12.50
CA LEU A 108 2.41 14.97 -13.44
C LEU A 108 2.72 16.43 -13.11
N ASN A 109 3.95 16.87 -13.38
CA ASN A 109 4.29 18.29 -13.33
C ASN A 109 3.47 19.10 -14.37
N PRO A 110 3.37 20.44 -14.23
CA PRO A 110 2.50 21.25 -15.07
C PRO A 110 2.77 21.17 -16.58
N ASP A 111 4.04 21.03 -16.99
CA ASP A 111 4.42 20.96 -18.40
C ASP A 111 4.06 19.60 -19.00
N ASP A 112 4.29 18.51 -18.27
CA ASP A 112 3.95 17.15 -18.71
C ASP A 112 2.46 16.86 -18.68
N TYR A 113 1.73 17.39 -17.70
CA TYR A 113 0.27 17.35 -17.67
C TYR A 113 -0.32 18.06 -18.90
N LYS A 114 0.22 19.23 -19.27
CA LYS A 114 -0.19 19.93 -20.49
C LYS A 114 0.09 19.11 -21.75
N ARG A 115 1.26 18.47 -21.84
CA ARG A 115 1.60 17.57 -22.96
C ARG A 115 0.62 16.40 -23.06
N LEU A 116 0.21 15.83 -21.92
CA LEU A 116 -0.81 14.78 -21.87
C LEU A 116 -2.15 15.24 -22.43
N LEU A 117 -2.63 16.40 -22.00
CA LEU A 117 -3.89 16.97 -22.48
C LEU A 117 -3.87 17.23 -24.00
N GLU A 118 -2.79 17.86 -24.49
CA GLU A 118 -2.61 18.14 -25.92
C GLU A 118 -2.58 16.85 -26.74
N ARG A 119 -1.86 15.83 -26.27
CA ARG A 119 -1.75 14.53 -26.94
C ARG A 119 -3.08 13.78 -26.96
N PHE A 120 -3.79 13.76 -25.83
CA PHE A 120 -5.09 13.09 -25.72
C PHE A 120 -6.11 13.73 -26.68
N GLU A 121 -6.19 15.06 -26.71
CA GLU A 121 -7.10 15.80 -27.61
C GLU A 121 -6.70 15.63 -29.09
N GLU A 122 -5.40 15.63 -29.39
CA GLU A 122 -4.87 15.38 -30.73
C GLU A 122 -5.38 14.04 -31.29
N ILE A 123 -5.36 12.99 -30.49
CA ILE A 123 -5.75 11.63 -30.90
C ILE A 123 -7.28 11.48 -30.90
N ASN A 124 -7.91 11.76 -29.76
CA ASN A 124 -9.30 11.38 -29.51
C ASN A 124 -10.32 12.41 -30.01
N LYS A 125 -9.87 13.62 -30.40
CA LYS A 125 -10.70 14.73 -30.89
C LYS A 125 -11.66 15.32 -29.86
N TYR A 126 -11.48 15.01 -28.58
CA TYR A 126 -12.18 15.63 -27.46
C TYR A 126 -11.25 15.81 -26.24
N SER A 127 -11.66 16.69 -25.32
CA SER A 127 -10.90 17.11 -24.14
C SER A 127 -10.97 16.06 -23.02
N LEU A 128 -9.81 15.73 -22.42
CA LEU A 128 -9.76 14.87 -21.22
C LEU A 128 -10.38 15.55 -20.01
N ILE A 129 -10.22 16.87 -19.89
CA ILE A 129 -10.76 17.68 -18.77
C ILE A 129 -12.29 17.55 -18.72
N ASP A 130 -12.93 17.51 -19.88
CA ASP A 130 -14.39 17.45 -20.01
C ASP A 130 -14.91 15.99 -20.09
N SER A 131 -14.04 15.00 -19.91
CA SER A 131 -14.39 13.59 -19.98
C SER A 131 -14.76 13.02 -18.62
N GLU A 132 -15.69 12.07 -18.59
CA GLU A 132 -16.06 11.31 -17.39
C GLU A 132 -15.21 10.03 -17.25
N ILE A 133 -14.01 10.00 -17.83
CA ILE A 133 -13.14 8.83 -17.77
C ILE A 133 -12.56 8.73 -16.35
N MET A 134 -12.90 7.63 -15.67
CA MET A 134 -12.43 7.35 -14.31
C MET A 134 -11.06 6.66 -14.31
N SER A 135 -10.83 5.75 -15.25
CA SER A 135 -9.63 4.91 -15.29
C SER A 135 -8.41 5.65 -15.87
N PRO A 136 -7.30 5.82 -15.11
CA PRO A 136 -6.04 6.29 -15.66
C PRO A 136 -5.50 5.34 -16.74
N ASP A 137 -5.45 4.04 -16.48
CA ASP A 137 -4.99 3.02 -17.44
C ASP A 137 -5.60 3.19 -18.83
N ARG A 138 -6.92 3.46 -18.86
CA ARG A 138 -7.66 3.72 -20.09
C ARG A 138 -7.16 4.96 -20.81
N VAL A 139 -6.89 6.05 -20.10
CA VAL A 139 -6.34 7.27 -20.73
C VAL A 139 -4.97 6.97 -21.33
N VAL A 140 -4.08 6.24 -20.63
CA VAL A 140 -2.77 5.84 -21.20
C VAL A 140 -2.95 5.07 -22.50
N SER A 141 -3.88 4.11 -22.54
CA SER A 141 -4.18 3.35 -23.76
C SER A 141 -4.68 4.23 -24.92
N MET A 142 -5.39 5.31 -24.60
CA MET A 142 -5.93 6.28 -25.56
C MET A 142 -4.92 7.35 -26.00
N LEU A 143 -3.68 7.32 -25.49
CA LEU A 143 -2.57 8.14 -25.97
C LEU A 143 -1.90 7.55 -27.23
N ILE A 144 -2.36 6.39 -27.68
CA ILE A 144 -1.94 5.73 -28.92
C ILE A 144 -3.15 5.64 -29.85
N PRO A 145 -3.06 6.14 -31.11
CA PRO A 145 -4.19 6.07 -32.03
C PRO A 145 -4.40 4.65 -32.57
N ASP A 146 -5.65 4.21 -32.61
CA ASP A 146 -6.05 3.03 -33.38
C ASP A 146 -5.99 3.34 -34.89
N ILE A 147 -5.36 2.43 -35.64
CA ILE A 147 -5.17 2.56 -37.09
C ILE A 147 -5.83 1.36 -37.74
N ASP A 148 -7.12 1.52 -38.01
CA ASP A 148 -7.94 0.49 -38.64
C ASP A 148 -7.65 0.40 -40.14
N LYS A 149 -7.56 -0.83 -40.65
CA LYS A 149 -7.55 -1.14 -42.08
C LYS A 149 -8.90 -1.71 -42.50
N GLU A 150 -9.26 -1.48 -43.75
CA GLU A 150 -10.54 -1.96 -44.32
C GLU A 150 -10.70 -3.49 -44.24
N ASP A 151 -9.61 -4.25 -44.15
CA ASP A 151 -9.61 -5.71 -44.08
C ASP A 151 -9.38 -6.30 -42.67
N ASP A 152 -9.23 -5.47 -41.64
CA ASP A 152 -9.05 -5.92 -40.25
C ASP A 152 -10.27 -6.73 -39.76
N LYS A 153 -10.03 -7.59 -38.77
CA LYS A 153 -11.06 -8.43 -38.16
C LYS A 153 -11.73 -7.69 -37.01
N SER A 154 -13.01 -7.97 -36.80
CA SER A 154 -13.80 -7.46 -35.65
C SER A 154 -13.42 -8.11 -34.32
N THR A 155 -12.24 -8.72 -34.21
CA THR A 155 -11.78 -9.41 -33.00
C THR A 155 -10.28 -9.71 -33.13
N PHE A 156 -9.65 -10.16 -32.05
CA PHE A 156 -8.26 -10.60 -32.00
C PHE A 156 -8.14 -12.11 -32.15
N VAL A 157 -6.94 -12.62 -32.48
CA VAL A 157 -6.71 -14.07 -32.63
C VAL A 157 -7.11 -14.83 -31.35
N ASP A 158 -6.75 -14.32 -30.18
CA ASP A 158 -7.08 -14.91 -28.88
C ASP A 158 -8.58 -15.12 -28.69
N PHE A 159 -9.38 -14.08 -28.94
CA PHE A 159 -10.83 -14.11 -28.78
C PHE A 159 -11.54 -14.87 -29.91
N TYR A 160 -10.98 -14.88 -31.11
CA TYR A 160 -11.43 -15.76 -32.18
C TYR A 160 -11.27 -17.23 -31.80
N LEU A 161 -10.11 -17.63 -31.25
CA LEU A 161 -9.89 -18.99 -30.76
C LEU A 161 -10.80 -19.33 -29.58
N LEU A 162 -11.05 -18.39 -28.67
CA LEU A 162 -12.04 -18.54 -27.59
C LEU A 162 -13.45 -18.77 -28.15
N GLY A 163 -13.88 -18.00 -29.15
CA GLY A 163 -15.16 -18.18 -29.83
C GLY A 163 -15.30 -19.57 -30.46
N GLN A 164 -14.23 -20.09 -31.07
CA GLN A 164 -14.19 -21.45 -31.61
C GLN A 164 -14.26 -22.50 -30.48
N ALA A 165 -13.50 -22.32 -29.40
CA ALA A 165 -13.53 -23.21 -28.24
C ALA A 165 -14.93 -23.25 -27.59
N ARG A 166 -15.61 -22.12 -27.47
CA ARG A 166 -17.00 -22.03 -27.01
C ARG A 166 -17.96 -22.75 -27.95
N THR A 167 -17.80 -22.56 -29.27
CA THR A 167 -18.59 -23.27 -30.30
C THR A 167 -18.43 -24.79 -30.20
N MET A 168 -17.24 -25.26 -29.80
CA MET A 168 -16.92 -26.67 -29.60
C MET A 168 -17.20 -27.18 -28.17
N ASN A 169 -17.85 -26.38 -27.31
CA ASN A 169 -18.17 -26.69 -25.92
C ASN A 169 -16.96 -27.13 -25.07
N LYS A 170 -15.82 -26.43 -25.22
CA LYS A 170 -14.63 -26.63 -24.39
C LYS A 170 -14.80 -26.01 -23.01
N THR A 171 -14.11 -26.56 -22.01
CA THR A 171 -14.05 -25.95 -20.68
C THR A 171 -13.05 -24.79 -20.70
N ILE A 172 -13.54 -23.55 -20.54
CA ILE A 172 -12.72 -22.33 -20.60
C ILE A 172 -12.07 -22.06 -19.24
N THR A 173 -10.78 -21.75 -19.23
CA THR A 173 -10.00 -21.41 -18.02
C THR A 173 -8.94 -20.34 -18.33
N GLY A 174 -8.16 -19.93 -17.33
CA GLY A 174 -7.04 -18.98 -17.45
C GLY A 174 -5.76 -19.59 -16.87
N LEU A 175 -4.60 -19.15 -17.35
CA LEU A 175 -3.29 -19.60 -16.87
C LEU A 175 -2.73 -18.74 -15.74
N GLU A 176 -3.18 -17.49 -15.65
CA GLU A 176 -2.78 -16.49 -14.66
C GLU A 176 -4.02 -15.94 -13.93
N ASN A 177 -3.81 -15.31 -12.79
CA ASN A 177 -4.85 -14.56 -12.10
C ASN A 177 -5.07 -13.22 -12.81
N VAL A 178 -6.34 -12.82 -12.96
CA VAL A 178 -6.72 -11.56 -13.58
C VAL A 178 -6.16 -10.35 -12.81
N LYS A 179 -6.11 -10.43 -11.47
CA LYS A 179 -5.61 -9.34 -10.62
C LYS A 179 -4.15 -8.99 -10.94
N ASP A 180 -3.33 -10.00 -11.24
CA ASP A 180 -1.89 -9.84 -11.47
C ASP A 180 -1.60 -9.08 -12.78
N GLN A 181 -2.51 -9.12 -13.77
CA GLN A 181 -2.38 -8.33 -15.00
C GLN A 181 -3.02 -6.95 -14.89
N MET A 182 -4.13 -6.82 -14.15
CA MET A 182 -4.93 -5.59 -14.12
C MET A 182 -4.40 -4.49 -13.21
N ASN A 183 -3.69 -4.85 -12.15
CA ASN A 183 -3.18 -3.89 -11.17
C ASN A 183 -1.73 -3.50 -11.47
N TYR A 184 -1.17 -3.89 -12.62
CA TYR A 184 0.22 -3.61 -12.96
C TYR A 184 0.54 -2.12 -12.84
N PHE A 185 -0.24 -1.26 -13.50
CA PHE A 185 -0.04 0.19 -13.46
C PHE A 185 -0.32 0.78 -12.07
N ASP A 186 -1.32 0.28 -11.34
CA ASP A 186 -1.65 0.78 -10.00
C ASP A 186 -0.54 0.47 -8.99
N ASN A 187 0.11 -0.68 -9.15
CA ASN A 187 1.19 -1.17 -8.29
C ASN A 187 2.55 -0.49 -8.56
N LEU A 188 2.67 0.29 -9.64
CA LEU A 188 3.87 1.09 -9.92
C LEU A 188 4.00 2.24 -8.92
N SER A 189 5.23 2.64 -8.60
CA SER A 189 5.50 3.89 -7.87
C SER A 189 5.04 5.10 -8.70
N ASP A 190 4.84 6.26 -8.06
CA ASP A 190 4.44 7.48 -8.79
C ASP A 190 5.53 7.92 -9.79
N GLU A 191 6.81 7.66 -9.49
CA GLU A 191 7.92 7.85 -10.43
C GLU A 191 7.81 6.91 -11.64
N GLU A 192 7.56 5.61 -11.41
CA GLU A 192 7.40 4.62 -12.48
C GLU A 192 6.17 4.89 -13.35
N LYS A 193 5.05 5.29 -12.75
CA LYS A 193 3.84 5.73 -13.47
C LYS A 193 4.16 6.94 -14.35
N THR A 194 4.86 7.92 -13.80
CA THR A 194 5.29 9.12 -14.52
C THR A 194 6.18 8.76 -15.70
N GLU A 195 7.23 7.96 -15.49
CA GLU A 195 8.13 7.52 -16.56
C GLU A 195 7.38 6.80 -17.67
N GLN A 196 6.46 5.89 -17.31
CA GLN A 196 5.64 5.17 -18.26
C GLN A 196 4.76 6.11 -19.08
N ILE A 197 4.11 7.11 -18.46
CA ILE A 197 3.32 8.12 -19.18
C ILE A 197 4.20 8.94 -20.11
N LEU A 198 5.35 9.45 -19.63
CA LEU A 198 6.26 10.27 -20.42
C LEU A 198 6.80 9.53 -21.63
N SER A 199 7.03 8.22 -21.51
CA SER A 199 7.42 7.37 -22.63
C SER A 199 6.35 7.40 -23.73
N HIS A 200 5.07 7.26 -23.37
CA HIS A 200 3.94 7.27 -24.32
C HIS A 200 3.75 8.65 -24.98
N LEU A 201 3.95 9.73 -24.23
CA LEU A 201 3.90 11.10 -24.74
C LEU A 201 5.04 11.43 -25.70
N SER A 202 6.13 10.65 -25.66
CA SER A 202 7.32 10.89 -26.47
C SER A 202 7.35 10.05 -27.76
N VAL A 203 6.37 9.17 -27.98
CA VAL A 203 6.35 8.28 -29.15
C VAL A 203 5.69 8.92 -30.36
N ASP A 204 6.44 8.94 -31.47
CA ASP A 204 5.92 9.33 -32.79
C ASP A 204 4.93 8.27 -33.35
N VAL A 205 3.75 8.71 -33.77
CA VAL A 205 2.70 7.85 -34.36
C VAL A 205 3.21 7.07 -35.57
N ASP A 206 4.07 7.69 -36.38
CA ASP A 206 4.67 7.02 -37.54
C ASP A 206 5.62 5.89 -37.12
N SER A 207 6.31 6.06 -35.99
CA SER A 207 7.17 5.03 -35.39
C SER A 207 6.36 3.86 -34.83
N ILE A 208 5.23 4.12 -34.16
CA ILE A 208 4.29 3.08 -33.68
C ILE A 208 3.74 2.30 -34.86
N THR A 209 3.24 2.98 -35.89
CA THR A 209 2.69 2.36 -37.10
C THR A 209 3.71 1.45 -37.77
N ARG A 210 4.95 1.92 -37.89
CA ARG A 210 6.05 1.14 -38.46
C ARG A 210 6.41 -0.07 -37.60
N THR A 211 6.40 0.09 -36.28
CA THR A 211 6.70 -1.00 -35.33
C THR A 211 5.59 -2.04 -35.31
N LYS A 212 4.31 -1.64 -35.26
CA LYS A 212 3.13 -2.52 -35.42
C LYS A 212 3.25 -3.30 -36.73
N GLU A 213 3.55 -2.65 -37.85
CA GLU A 213 3.72 -3.31 -39.15
C GLU A 213 4.90 -4.30 -39.20
N ILE A 214 6.03 -3.99 -38.54
CA ILE A 214 7.16 -4.93 -38.43
C ILE A 214 6.75 -6.13 -37.57
N MET A 215 6.14 -5.90 -36.42
CA MET A 215 5.67 -6.92 -35.50
C MET A 215 4.65 -7.85 -36.18
N THR A 216 3.65 -7.32 -36.89
CA THR A 216 2.68 -8.10 -37.66
C THR A 216 3.37 -8.98 -38.70
N LYS A 217 4.39 -8.48 -39.41
CA LYS A 217 5.14 -9.27 -40.39
C LYS A 217 5.98 -10.37 -39.75
N VAL A 218 6.62 -10.07 -38.61
CA VAL A 218 7.41 -11.05 -37.84
C VAL A 218 6.51 -12.17 -37.36
N TYR A 219 5.42 -11.84 -36.68
CA TYR A 219 4.46 -12.83 -36.18
C TYR A 219 3.78 -13.62 -37.31
N ALA A 220 3.29 -12.96 -38.37
CA ALA A 220 2.63 -13.65 -39.49
C ALA A 220 3.57 -14.63 -40.24
N SER A 221 4.89 -14.51 -40.08
CA SER A 221 5.83 -15.49 -40.62
C SER A 221 5.82 -16.82 -39.84
N GLY A 222 5.36 -16.79 -38.58
CA GLY A 222 5.33 -17.89 -37.62
C GLY A 222 6.70 -18.45 -37.25
N ASP A 223 7.78 -17.75 -37.56
CA ASP A 223 9.17 -18.17 -37.32
C ASP A 223 9.59 -17.72 -35.91
N LEU A 224 9.61 -18.66 -34.95
CA LEU A 224 9.95 -18.35 -33.56
C LEU A 224 11.36 -17.76 -33.39
N ASP A 225 12.30 -18.05 -34.29
CA ASP A 225 13.64 -17.43 -34.23
C ASP A 225 13.55 -15.93 -34.51
N LYS A 226 12.71 -15.51 -35.47
CA LYS A 226 12.50 -14.09 -35.77
C LYS A 226 11.72 -13.38 -34.67
N ILE A 227 10.80 -14.10 -34.02
CA ILE A 227 10.09 -13.58 -32.85
C ILE A 227 11.07 -13.41 -31.69
N ALA A 228 11.98 -14.37 -31.47
CA ALA A 228 13.05 -14.26 -30.48
C ALA A 228 14.00 -13.08 -30.77
N ASP A 229 14.42 -12.89 -32.02
CA ASP A 229 15.24 -11.75 -32.43
C ASP A 229 14.53 -10.42 -32.15
N PHE A 230 13.23 -10.33 -32.42
CA PHE A 230 12.42 -9.15 -32.12
C PHE A 230 12.30 -8.92 -30.61
N VAL A 231 11.94 -9.95 -29.83
CA VAL A 231 11.82 -9.88 -28.37
C VAL A 231 13.13 -9.43 -27.72
N ASN A 232 14.27 -9.97 -28.16
CA ASN A 232 15.59 -9.59 -27.65
C ASN A 232 16.01 -8.18 -28.07
N GLN A 233 15.66 -7.74 -29.29
CA GLN A 233 16.02 -6.40 -29.77
C GLN A 233 15.35 -5.28 -28.95
N TYR A 234 14.16 -5.54 -28.42
CA TYR A 234 13.35 -4.59 -27.66
C TYR A 234 13.35 -4.88 -26.14
N ASP A 235 14.26 -5.75 -25.67
CA ASP A 235 14.42 -6.16 -24.26
C ASP A 235 13.13 -6.62 -23.56
N ILE A 236 12.25 -7.29 -24.31
CA ILE A 236 10.93 -7.75 -23.82
C ILE A 236 11.08 -8.96 -22.86
N ASN A 237 12.27 -9.59 -22.79
CA ASN A 237 12.53 -10.77 -21.96
C ASN A 237 13.15 -10.42 -20.59
N ASP A 238 12.40 -9.67 -19.79
CA ASP A 238 12.78 -9.21 -18.45
C ASP A 238 12.43 -10.21 -17.32
N ALA A 239 12.67 -9.81 -16.08
CA ALA A 239 12.37 -10.62 -14.89
C ALA A 239 10.86 -10.89 -14.70
N THR A 240 10.02 -9.91 -15.07
CA THR A 240 8.56 -9.99 -14.98
C THR A 240 8.01 -11.06 -15.92
N MET A 241 8.46 -11.07 -17.18
CA MET A 241 8.06 -12.09 -18.15
C MET A 241 8.49 -13.49 -17.72
N ILE A 242 9.68 -13.65 -17.15
CA ILE A 242 10.14 -14.94 -16.62
C ILE A 242 9.28 -15.39 -15.43
N SER A 243 8.88 -14.48 -14.54
CA SER A 243 7.97 -14.79 -13.43
C SER A 243 6.62 -15.31 -13.94
N ARG A 244 6.01 -14.58 -14.88
CA ARG A 244 4.75 -14.95 -15.55
C ARG A 244 4.84 -16.31 -16.27
N ASN A 245 5.96 -16.58 -16.95
CA ASN A 245 6.20 -17.89 -17.59
C ASN A 245 6.17 -19.04 -16.58
N LYS A 246 6.68 -18.85 -15.36
CA LYS A 246 6.64 -19.88 -14.30
C LYS A 246 5.21 -20.13 -13.84
N VAL A 247 4.43 -19.07 -13.61
CA VAL A 247 3.01 -19.16 -13.22
C VAL A 247 2.22 -19.89 -14.31
N MET A 248 2.32 -19.46 -15.57
CA MET A 248 1.64 -20.11 -16.68
C MET A 248 2.05 -21.58 -16.85
N SER A 249 3.34 -21.91 -16.71
CA SER A 249 3.82 -23.29 -16.81
C SER A 249 3.23 -24.16 -15.69
N ALA A 250 3.17 -23.66 -14.45
CA ALA A 250 2.55 -24.37 -13.34
C ALA A 250 1.04 -24.59 -13.58
N SER A 251 0.32 -23.56 -14.02
CA SER A 251 -1.11 -23.66 -14.35
C SER A 251 -1.39 -24.66 -15.48
N ILE A 252 -0.58 -24.63 -16.55
CA ILE A 252 -0.64 -25.63 -17.63
C ILE A 252 -0.51 -27.04 -17.05
N ILE A 253 0.47 -27.27 -16.17
CA ILE A 253 0.67 -28.58 -15.52
C ILE A 253 -0.55 -28.99 -14.68
N GLU A 254 -1.10 -28.09 -13.86
CA GLU A 254 -2.26 -28.39 -13.03
C GLU A 254 -3.53 -28.68 -13.84
N ILE A 255 -3.77 -27.94 -14.92
CA ILE A 255 -4.92 -28.18 -15.80
C ILE A 255 -4.74 -29.51 -16.55
N MET A 256 -3.53 -29.82 -17.02
CA MET A 256 -3.23 -31.08 -17.69
C MET A 256 -3.46 -32.32 -16.81
N LYS A 257 -3.42 -32.18 -15.47
CA LYS A 257 -3.80 -33.26 -14.55
C LYS A 257 -5.30 -33.57 -14.58
N LYS A 258 -6.13 -32.60 -14.99
CA LYS A 258 -7.60 -32.71 -15.06
C LYS A 258 -8.08 -33.19 -16.43
N GLY A 259 -7.37 -32.81 -17.50
CA GLY A 259 -7.70 -33.19 -18.86
C GLY A 259 -6.77 -32.58 -19.91
N SER A 260 -6.96 -32.92 -21.17
CA SER A 260 -6.15 -32.37 -22.27
C SER A 260 -6.43 -30.87 -22.47
N LEU A 261 -5.36 -30.09 -22.67
CA LEU A 261 -5.42 -28.61 -22.70
C LEU A 261 -4.97 -28.07 -24.05
N PHE A 262 -5.68 -27.09 -24.58
CA PHE A 262 -5.15 -26.15 -25.58
C PHE A 262 -4.93 -24.79 -24.90
N ALA A 263 -3.68 -24.33 -24.84
CA ALA A 263 -3.30 -23.07 -24.22
C ALA A 263 -2.87 -22.05 -25.30
N GLY A 264 -3.54 -20.89 -25.34
CA GLY A 264 -3.09 -19.71 -26.07
C GLY A 264 -2.27 -18.82 -25.14
N VAL A 265 -1.00 -18.60 -25.46
CA VAL A 265 -0.10 -17.66 -24.77
C VAL A 265 0.53 -16.75 -25.79
N GLY A 266 0.83 -15.51 -25.46
CA GLY A 266 1.53 -14.60 -26.33
C GLY A 266 2.81 -15.21 -26.86
N ALA A 267 3.09 -15.07 -28.16
CA ALA A 267 4.23 -15.74 -28.80
C ALA A 267 5.59 -15.37 -28.17
N ALA A 268 5.68 -14.23 -27.50
CA ALA A 268 6.86 -13.83 -26.72
C ALA A 268 7.19 -14.80 -25.57
N HIS A 269 6.17 -15.41 -24.94
CA HIS A 269 6.33 -16.38 -23.85
C HIS A 269 6.92 -17.73 -24.29
N LEU A 270 7.05 -17.95 -25.60
CA LEU A 270 7.61 -19.17 -26.18
C LEU A 270 9.12 -19.05 -26.52
N VAL A 271 9.70 -17.86 -26.37
CA VAL A 271 11.09 -17.56 -26.75
C VAL A 271 11.85 -16.90 -25.60
N GLY A 272 13.18 -16.82 -25.72
CA GLY A 272 14.03 -16.26 -24.67
C GLY A 272 14.35 -17.26 -23.55
N LYS A 273 15.07 -16.79 -22.53
CA LYS A 273 15.50 -17.63 -21.39
C LYS A 273 14.35 -17.81 -20.41
N GLY A 274 14.07 -19.04 -19.98
CA GLY A 274 12.97 -19.29 -19.04
C GLY A 274 11.58 -19.20 -19.69
N ASN A 275 11.50 -19.47 -20.99
CA ASN A 275 10.24 -19.55 -21.73
C ASN A 275 9.41 -20.77 -21.32
N VAL A 276 8.11 -20.74 -21.62
CA VAL A 276 7.15 -21.79 -21.21
C VAL A 276 7.53 -23.18 -21.76
N ILE A 277 8.08 -23.25 -22.98
CA ILE A 277 8.52 -24.52 -23.58
C ILE A 277 9.66 -25.13 -22.77
N GLU A 278 10.67 -24.32 -22.42
CA GLU A 278 11.83 -24.74 -21.63
C GLU A 278 11.41 -25.21 -20.23
N LEU A 279 10.50 -24.48 -19.59
CA LEU A 279 9.99 -24.80 -18.25
C LEU A 279 9.22 -26.13 -18.23
N LEU A 280 8.33 -26.36 -19.21
CA LEU A 280 7.61 -27.63 -19.32
C LEU A 280 8.54 -28.81 -19.64
N GLN A 281 9.59 -28.59 -20.44
CA GLN A 281 10.60 -29.63 -20.69
C GLN A 281 11.39 -29.99 -19.43
N LYS A 282 11.69 -29.00 -18.56
CA LYS A 282 12.36 -29.24 -17.25
C LYS A 282 11.49 -30.07 -16.30
N GLU A 283 10.18 -29.88 -16.35
CA GLU A 283 9.19 -30.67 -15.60
C GLU A 283 8.95 -32.08 -16.18
N GLY A 284 9.73 -32.47 -17.22
CA GLY A 284 9.74 -33.82 -17.76
C GLY A 284 8.73 -34.09 -18.89
N TYR A 285 8.04 -33.06 -19.39
CA TYR A 285 7.15 -33.20 -20.54
C TYR A 285 7.93 -33.18 -21.85
N LYS A 286 7.48 -33.97 -22.82
CA LYS A 286 7.98 -33.91 -24.19
C LYS A 286 7.21 -32.84 -24.95
N VAL A 287 7.87 -31.71 -25.22
CA VAL A 287 7.30 -30.58 -25.96
C VAL A 287 7.93 -30.51 -27.36
N SER A 288 7.12 -30.61 -28.41
CA SER A 288 7.59 -30.65 -29.81
C SER A 288 6.70 -29.86 -30.77
N VAL A 289 7.30 -29.19 -31.76
CA VAL A 289 6.57 -28.42 -32.78
C VAL A 289 5.61 -29.31 -33.58
N VAL A 290 4.42 -28.78 -33.90
CA VAL A 290 3.43 -29.41 -34.77
C VAL A 290 3.68 -28.99 -36.22
N GLU A 291 3.66 -29.94 -37.15
CA GLU A 291 3.84 -29.67 -38.59
C GLU A 291 2.79 -28.68 -39.11
N ALA A 292 3.23 -27.52 -39.59
CA ALA A 292 2.34 -26.48 -40.09
C ALA A 292 1.84 -26.78 -41.52
N LYS A 293 0.51 -26.89 -41.66
CA LYS A 293 -0.19 -27.05 -42.94
C LYS A 293 -1.12 -25.87 -43.21
N PHE A 294 -1.24 -25.48 -44.47
CA PHE A 294 -2.08 -24.38 -44.97
C PHE A 294 -2.89 -24.88 -46.18
N THR A 295 -3.80 -25.80 -45.92
CA THR A 295 -4.69 -26.45 -46.90
C THR A 295 -6.11 -25.85 -46.93
N GLY A 296 -6.43 -24.92 -46.01
CA GLY A 296 -7.72 -24.25 -45.89
C GLY A 296 -8.70 -24.97 -44.96
N VAL A 297 -8.22 -25.90 -44.12
CA VAL A 297 -9.06 -26.60 -43.13
C VAL A 297 -9.50 -25.63 -42.04
N ALA A 298 -8.63 -24.73 -41.57
CA ALA A 298 -8.99 -23.74 -40.55
C ALA A 298 -10.17 -22.86 -40.99
N ASP A 299 -10.24 -22.48 -42.27
CA ASP A 299 -11.31 -21.63 -42.84
C ASP A 299 -12.70 -22.28 -42.81
N THR A 300 -12.76 -23.61 -42.65
CA THR A 300 -14.02 -24.37 -42.57
C THR A 300 -14.69 -24.28 -41.20
N TYR A 301 -13.94 -23.93 -40.15
CA TYR A 301 -14.46 -23.70 -38.81
C TYR A 301 -15.08 -22.30 -38.73
N LYS A 302 -16.29 -22.20 -38.17
CA LYS A 302 -17.01 -20.95 -37.97
C LYS A 302 -17.45 -20.86 -36.52
N VAL A 303 -17.22 -19.70 -35.92
CA VAL A 303 -17.79 -19.36 -34.61
C VAL A 303 -19.31 -19.36 -34.78
N ASP A 304 -19.99 -20.15 -33.96
CA ASP A 304 -21.43 -20.29 -33.96
C ASP A 304 -21.93 -20.32 -32.52
N SER A 305 -22.18 -19.13 -31.98
CA SER A 305 -22.69 -18.91 -30.61
C SER A 305 -24.07 -19.53 -30.37
N SER A 306 -24.78 -20.00 -31.41
CA SER A 306 -26.01 -20.77 -31.22
C SER A 306 -25.76 -22.22 -30.81
N LYS A 307 -24.57 -22.77 -31.11
CA LYS A 307 -24.16 -24.14 -30.76
C LYS A 307 -23.45 -24.25 -29.41
N SER A 308 -23.05 -23.13 -28.84
CA SER A 308 -22.47 -23.10 -27.51
C SER A 308 -23.52 -23.38 -26.44
N PHE A 309 -23.05 -23.79 -25.26
CA PHE A 309 -23.82 -23.76 -24.04
C PHE A 309 -24.36 -22.34 -23.77
N TRP A 310 -25.59 -22.26 -23.24
CA TRP A 310 -26.19 -21.03 -22.72
C TRP A 310 -26.60 -21.26 -21.27
N TYR A 311 -26.21 -20.34 -20.41
CA TYR A 311 -26.55 -20.30 -19.00
C TYR A 311 -28.01 -19.89 -18.82
N ASN A 312 -28.79 -20.69 -18.10
CA ASN A 312 -30.15 -20.32 -17.71
C ASN A 312 -30.12 -19.54 -16.39
N TYR A 313 -30.37 -18.24 -16.47
CA TYR A 313 -30.52 -17.37 -15.31
C TYR A 313 -31.95 -17.42 -14.80
N THR A 314 -32.13 -17.56 -13.48
CA THR A 314 -33.45 -17.55 -12.83
C THR A 314 -33.39 -16.67 -11.59
N ASP A 315 -34.24 -15.65 -11.57
CA ASP A 315 -34.47 -14.77 -10.44
C ASP A 315 -35.78 -15.15 -9.76
N ASN A 316 -35.68 -15.84 -8.63
CA ASN A 316 -36.85 -16.28 -7.87
C ASN A 316 -37.50 -15.14 -7.05
N ASP A 317 -36.75 -14.06 -6.78
CA ASP A 317 -37.20 -12.95 -5.95
C ASP A 317 -38.04 -11.94 -6.74
N LEU A 318 -37.70 -11.76 -8.02
CA LEU A 318 -38.42 -10.95 -8.99
C LEU A 318 -39.27 -11.79 -9.95
N GLY A 319 -39.09 -13.11 -9.98
CA GLY A 319 -39.93 -14.06 -10.71
C GLY A 319 -39.74 -14.01 -12.23
N PHE A 320 -38.50 -13.99 -12.71
CA PHE A 320 -38.19 -14.07 -14.14
C PHE A 320 -37.02 -15.02 -14.43
N GLN A 321 -36.94 -15.49 -15.68
CA GLN A 321 -35.82 -16.28 -16.17
C GLN A 321 -35.46 -15.88 -17.60
N LEU A 322 -34.22 -16.15 -18.00
CA LEU A 322 -33.68 -15.92 -19.34
C LEU A 322 -32.44 -16.78 -19.57
N GLU A 323 -32.05 -16.97 -20.83
CA GLU A 323 -30.79 -17.62 -21.21
C GLU A 323 -29.75 -16.57 -21.63
N LEU A 324 -28.49 -16.74 -21.23
CA LEU A 324 -27.33 -15.94 -21.63
C LEU A 324 -26.23 -16.85 -22.18
N PRO A 325 -25.23 -16.35 -22.94
CA PRO A 325 -24.08 -17.16 -23.34
C PRO A 325 -23.32 -17.75 -22.13
N GLN A 326 -23.18 -16.99 -21.04
CA GLN A 326 -22.60 -17.41 -19.76
C GLN A 326 -23.32 -16.77 -18.57
N ALA A 327 -22.94 -17.15 -17.35
CA ALA A 327 -23.41 -16.48 -16.14
C ALA A 327 -23.12 -14.96 -16.20
N PRO A 328 -23.99 -14.11 -15.64
CA PRO A 328 -23.79 -12.66 -15.64
C PRO A 328 -22.41 -12.28 -15.08
N ASN A 329 -21.67 -11.47 -15.83
CA ASN A 329 -20.36 -10.95 -15.44
C ASN A 329 -20.39 -9.44 -15.13
N ILE A 330 -21.57 -8.80 -15.28
CA ILE A 330 -21.89 -7.42 -14.93
C ILE A 330 -22.90 -7.44 -13.77
N LYS A 331 -22.60 -6.71 -12.71
CA LYS A 331 -23.53 -6.44 -11.61
C LYS A 331 -23.31 -5.02 -11.10
N GLN A 332 -24.32 -4.17 -11.21
CA GLN A 332 -24.30 -2.80 -10.71
C GLN A 332 -25.47 -2.59 -9.75
N ASP A 333 -25.15 -2.31 -8.48
CA ASP A 333 -26.13 -2.13 -7.42
C ASP A 333 -26.54 -0.64 -7.33
N TYR A 334 -27.84 -0.37 -7.42
CA TYR A 334 -28.44 0.93 -7.14
C TYR A 334 -29.38 0.82 -5.93
N ASP A 335 -29.70 1.95 -5.29
CA ASP A 335 -30.55 2.03 -4.09
C ASP A 335 -31.86 1.21 -4.14
N LYS A 336 -32.40 0.97 -5.34
CA LYS A 336 -33.71 0.32 -5.54
C LYS A 336 -33.69 -0.89 -6.46
N PHE A 337 -32.61 -1.14 -7.17
CA PHE A 337 -32.51 -2.21 -8.16
C PHE A 337 -31.06 -2.55 -8.47
N THR A 338 -30.84 -3.76 -8.96
CA THR A 338 -29.53 -4.18 -9.48
C THR A 338 -29.65 -4.37 -10.98
N ILE A 339 -28.71 -3.81 -11.73
CA ILE A 339 -28.52 -4.13 -13.15
C ILE A 339 -27.58 -5.32 -13.22
N TYR A 340 -28.05 -6.39 -13.86
CA TYR A 340 -27.23 -7.53 -14.21
C TYR A 340 -26.93 -7.51 -15.70
N GLY A 341 -25.87 -8.18 -16.10
CA GLY A 341 -25.58 -8.31 -17.52
C GLY A 341 -24.45 -9.26 -17.84
N TYR A 342 -24.25 -9.47 -19.13
CA TYR A 342 -23.15 -10.24 -19.68
C TYR A 342 -22.55 -9.53 -20.89
N GLY A 343 -21.26 -9.21 -20.85
CA GLY A 343 -20.50 -8.76 -22.01
C GLY A 343 -19.84 -9.94 -22.72
N ASP A 344 -20.24 -10.22 -23.96
CA ASP A 344 -19.72 -11.31 -24.79
C ASP A 344 -18.62 -10.80 -25.75
N MET A 345 -17.35 -10.91 -25.35
CA MET A 345 -16.23 -10.37 -26.12
C MET A 345 -16.08 -10.94 -27.54
N PRO A 346 -16.24 -12.25 -27.80
CA PRO A 346 -16.15 -12.79 -29.16
C PRO A 346 -17.16 -12.23 -30.17
N THR A 347 -18.31 -11.73 -29.71
CA THR A 347 -19.35 -11.14 -30.58
C THR A 347 -19.52 -9.65 -30.33
N GLU A 348 -18.75 -9.03 -29.43
CA GLU A 348 -18.92 -7.62 -29.04
C GLU A 348 -20.36 -7.28 -28.63
N THR A 349 -21.08 -8.23 -28.03
CA THR A 349 -22.48 -8.07 -27.65
C THR A 349 -22.62 -7.88 -26.14
N SER A 350 -23.34 -6.84 -25.71
CA SER A 350 -23.69 -6.61 -24.30
C SER A 350 -25.15 -6.93 -24.03
N TYR A 351 -25.41 -7.82 -23.07
CA TYR A 351 -26.76 -8.14 -22.60
C TYR A 351 -26.96 -7.51 -21.23
N LEU A 352 -27.98 -6.66 -21.06
CA LEU A 352 -28.31 -6.07 -19.76
C LEU A 352 -29.74 -6.42 -19.36
N PHE A 353 -29.98 -6.61 -18.07
CA PHE A 353 -31.30 -6.84 -17.53
C PHE A 353 -31.44 -6.41 -16.07
N MET A 354 -32.64 -5.98 -15.68
CA MET A 354 -32.95 -5.57 -14.31
C MET A 354 -34.43 -5.72 -14.01
N GLY A 355 -34.77 -5.77 -12.72
CA GLY A 355 -36.15 -5.62 -12.27
C GLY A 355 -36.26 -5.03 -10.88
N PHE A 356 -37.42 -4.42 -10.58
CA PHE A 356 -37.70 -3.89 -9.26
C PHE A 356 -39.20 -3.75 -8.99
N SER A 357 -39.55 -3.73 -7.70
CA SER A 357 -40.92 -3.44 -7.28
C SER A 357 -41.20 -1.94 -7.31
N ALA A 358 -42.33 -1.53 -7.86
CA ALA A 358 -42.80 -0.15 -7.78
C ALA A 358 -43.09 0.28 -6.32
N GLY A 359 -43.27 -0.68 -5.39
CA GLY A 359 -43.52 -0.42 -3.97
C GLY A 359 -44.96 0.01 -3.64
N TYR A 360 -45.83 0.12 -4.64
CA TYR A 360 -47.25 0.45 -4.52
C TYR A 360 -48.04 -0.12 -5.70
N THR A 361 -49.37 -0.11 -5.62
CA THR A 361 -50.23 -0.60 -6.72
C THR A 361 -50.35 0.45 -7.83
N LEU A 362 -49.96 0.10 -9.05
CA LEU A 362 -50.02 0.99 -10.22
C LEU A 362 -51.40 0.95 -10.88
N ALA A 363 -52.01 2.11 -11.11
CA ALA A 363 -53.18 2.22 -11.99
C ALA A 363 -52.75 2.13 -13.47
N GLN A 364 -53.65 1.67 -14.35
CA GLN A 364 -53.34 1.47 -15.78
C GLN A 364 -52.73 2.70 -16.47
N SER A 365 -53.22 3.91 -16.18
CA SER A 365 -52.68 5.15 -16.76
C SER A 365 -51.25 5.48 -16.29
N GLN A 366 -50.86 4.97 -15.11
CA GLN A 366 -49.51 5.14 -14.57
C GLN A 366 -48.53 4.14 -15.18
N ILE A 367 -49.01 2.96 -15.61
CA ILE A 367 -48.21 1.94 -16.31
C ILE A 367 -47.68 2.49 -17.63
N ASP A 368 -48.55 3.09 -18.46
CA ASP A 368 -48.14 3.68 -19.75
C ASP A 368 -47.12 4.81 -19.56
N THR A 369 -47.36 5.68 -18.57
CA THR A 369 -46.43 6.79 -18.26
C THR A 369 -45.08 6.28 -17.75
N LEU A 370 -45.08 5.25 -16.91
CA LEU A 370 -43.85 4.63 -16.41
C LEU A 370 -43.06 4.01 -17.56
N LEU A 371 -43.70 3.25 -18.46
CA LEU A 371 -43.03 2.67 -19.63
C LEU A 371 -42.38 3.73 -20.52
N GLU A 372 -43.12 4.77 -20.91
CA GLU A 372 -42.59 5.88 -21.74
C GLU A 372 -41.42 6.59 -21.04
N THR A 373 -41.53 6.82 -19.73
CA THR A 373 -40.45 7.44 -18.93
C THR A 373 -39.19 6.57 -18.91
N MET A 374 -39.34 5.25 -18.76
CA MET A 374 -38.20 4.33 -18.72
C MET A 374 -37.55 4.20 -20.11
N ILE A 375 -38.35 4.17 -21.19
CA ILE A 375 -37.84 4.17 -22.56
C ILE A 375 -37.02 5.44 -22.84
N SER A 376 -37.56 6.61 -22.51
CA SER A 376 -36.87 7.90 -22.67
C SER A 376 -35.58 7.97 -21.86
N ASN A 377 -35.61 7.50 -20.60
CA ASN A 377 -34.44 7.50 -19.74
C ASN A 377 -33.31 6.57 -20.22
N ILE A 378 -33.65 5.42 -20.79
CA ILE A 378 -32.66 4.41 -21.17
C ILE A 378 -32.15 4.60 -22.60
N ILE A 379 -33.01 5.05 -23.53
CA ILE A 379 -32.67 5.15 -24.96
C ILE A 379 -32.46 6.60 -25.38
N GLU A 380 -33.45 7.48 -25.17
CA GLU A 380 -33.41 8.84 -25.72
C GLU A 380 -32.37 9.74 -25.02
N LYS A 381 -32.15 9.56 -23.71
CA LYS A 381 -31.08 10.26 -22.99
C LYS A 381 -29.67 9.87 -23.43
N ARG A 382 -29.49 8.69 -24.03
CA ARG A 382 -28.24 8.25 -24.67
C ARG A 382 -28.14 8.76 -26.12
N GLU A 383 -28.99 9.72 -26.49
CA GLU A 383 -29.13 10.25 -27.86
C GLU A 383 -29.51 9.17 -28.89
N GLY A 384 -30.04 8.04 -28.44
CA GLY A 384 -30.46 6.93 -29.30
C GLY A 384 -31.76 7.24 -30.05
N ILE A 385 -31.83 6.81 -31.31
CA ILE A 385 -33.00 7.01 -32.18
C ILE A 385 -33.79 5.70 -32.27
N VAL A 386 -35.00 5.69 -31.72
CA VAL A 386 -35.90 4.53 -31.83
C VAL A 386 -36.34 4.35 -33.28
N ILE A 387 -35.93 3.23 -33.89
CA ILE A 387 -36.29 2.86 -35.27
C ILE A 387 -37.50 1.93 -35.33
N LYS A 388 -37.79 1.19 -34.26
CA LYS A 388 -38.91 0.25 -34.19
C LYS A 388 -39.43 0.12 -32.76
N GLN A 389 -40.75 0.15 -32.58
CA GLN A 389 -41.42 -0.14 -31.30
C GLN A 389 -42.66 -1.00 -31.52
N GLU A 390 -42.76 -2.13 -30.82
CA GLU A 390 -43.84 -3.10 -30.93
C GLU A 390 -44.41 -3.39 -29.53
N LYS A 391 -45.72 -3.20 -29.33
CA LYS A 391 -46.37 -3.53 -28.05
C LYS A 391 -46.41 -5.04 -27.86
N LEU A 392 -46.17 -5.50 -26.63
CA LEU A 392 -46.34 -6.92 -26.27
C LEU A 392 -47.83 -7.31 -26.40
N THR A 393 -48.08 -8.57 -26.78
CA THR A 393 -49.43 -9.07 -27.12
C THR A 393 -50.12 -9.84 -25.98
N ASP A 394 -49.44 -10.04 -24.85
CA ASP A 394 -49.95 -10.77 -23.69
C ASP A 394 -50.91 -9.89 -22.85
N PRO A 395 -52.17 -10.31 -22.60
CA PRO A 395 -53.13 -9.54 -21.81
C PRO A 395 -52.75 -9.37 -20.33
N ASP A 396 -51.88 -10.22 -19.78
CA ASP A 396 -51.44 -10.18 -18.38
C ASP A 396 -50.05 -9.52 -18.20
N GLN A 397 -49.48 -8.96 -19.29
CA GLN A 397 -48.20 -8.25 -19.29
C GLN A 397 -48.31 -6.93 -20.07
N PHE A 398 -47.97 -5.81 -19.44
CA PHE A 398 -47.91 -4.52 -20.14
C PHE A 398 -46.48 -4.21 -20.52
N GLY A 399 -46.20 -3.93 -21.79
CA GLY A 399 -44.81 -3.74 -22.23
C GLY A 399 -44.62 -3.45 -23.70
N SER A 400 -43.36 -3.27 -24.12
CA SER A 400 -42.97 -3.04 -25.52
C SER A 400 -41.57 -3.58 -25.82
N ASP A 401 -41.41 -4.10 -27.04
CA ASP A 401 -40.12 -4.37 -27.67
C ASP A 401 -39.68 -3.16 -28.49
N ILE A 402 -38.42 -2.77 -28.38
CA ILE A 402 -37.84 -1.60 -29.03
C ILE A 402 -36.55 -1.99 -29.74
N THR A 403 -36.30 -1.35 -30.88
CA THR A 403 -35.00 -1.33 -31.55
C THR A 403 -34.61 0.11 -31.80
N ALA A 404 -33.39 0.49 -31.44
CA ALA A 404 -32.86 1.84 -31.60
C ALA A 404 -31.41 1.81 -32.11
N GLU A 405 -31.02 2.88 -32.79
CA GLU A 405 -29.66 3.15 -33.26
C GLU A 405 -28.99 4.15 -32.30
N LEU A 406 -27.75 3.89 -31.91
CA LEU A 406 -26.96 4.73 -31.01
C LEU A 406 -25.98 5.63 -31.82
N PRO A 407 -25.49 6.74 -31.26
CA PRO A 407 -24.62 7.69 -31.98
C PRO A 407 -23.29 7.13 -32.47
N ASP A 408 -22.81 6.07 -31.83
CA ASP A 408 -21.55 5.36 -32.14
C ASP A 408 -21.71 4.30 -33.24
N GLY A 409 -22.91 4.14 -33.80
CA GLY A 409 -23.21 3.17 -34.85
C GLY A 409 -23.64 1.78 -34.34
N HIS A 410 -23.69 1.58 -33.02
CA HIS A 410 -24.25 0.36 -32.43
C HIS A 410 -25.78 0.36 -32.46
N MET A 411 -26.35 -0.84 -32.38
CA MET A 411 -27.78 -1.08 -32.33
C MET A 411 -28.16 -1.67 -30.98
N ILE A 412 -29.25 -1.19 -30.39
CA ILE A 412 -29.84 -1.76 -29.18
C ILE A 412 -31.23 -2.31 -29.46
N LYS A 413 -31.45 -3.55 -29.01
CA LYS A 413 -32.79 -4.15 -28.91
C LYS A 413 -33.14 -4.27 -27.43
N ALA A 414 -34.36 -3.90 -27.05
CA ALA A 414 -34.79 -3.90 -25.65
C ALA A 414 -36.24 -4.35 -25.49
N ARG A 415 -36.55 -5.00 -24.36
CA ARG A 415 -37.88 -5.45 -23.94
C ARG A 415 -38.20 -4.88 -22.57
N PHE A 416 -39.32 -4.18 -22.48
CA PHE A 416 -39.84 -3.58 -21.24
C PHE A 416 -41.10 -4.31 -20.83
N ILE A 417 -41.22 -4.73 -19.57
CA ILE A 417 -42.38 -5.45 -19.03
C ILE A 417 -42.79 -4.86 -17.67
N ILE A 418 -44.09 -4.73 -17.44
CA ILE A 418 -44.70 -4.48 -16.13
C ILE A 418 -45.68 -5.60 -15.81
N LYS A 419 -45.46 -6.28 -14.68
CA LYS A 419 -46.30 -7.38 -14.17
C LYS A 419 -46.31 -7.37 -12.64
N ASN A 420 -47.48 -7.55 -12.00
CA ASN A 420 -47.62 -7.56 -10.53
C ASN A 420 -46.95 -6.38 -9.79
N ASN A 421 -47.06 -5.16 -10.32
CA ASN A 421 -46.37 -3.95 -9.83
C ASN A 421 -44.83 -4.02 -9.83
N HIS A 422 -44.25 -4.93 -10.61
CA HIS A 422 -42.81 -4.98 -10.86
C HIS A 422 -42.54 -4.52 -12.29
N PHE A 423 -41.46 -3.76 -12.44
CA PHE A 423 -40.92 -3.37 -13.73
C PHE A 423 -39.73 -4.28 -14.06
N TYR A 424 -39.60 -4.65 -15.33
CA TYR A 424 -38.50 -5.45 -15.87
C TYR A 424 -37.97 -4.82 -17.16
N TYR A 425 -36.66 -4.88 -17.33
CA TYR A 425 -35.95 -4.43 -18.53
C TYR A 425 -34.95 -5.51 -18.95
N PHE A 426 -34.89 -5.78 -20.26
CA PHE A 426 -33.95 -6.71 -20.87
C PHE A 426 -33.46 -6.10 -22.19
N SER A 427 -32.15 -6.09 -22.46
CA SER A 427 -31.59 -5.58 -23.71
C SER A 427 -30.43 -6.41 -24.24
N ALA A 428 -30.15 -6.21 -25.52
CA ALA A 428 -28.94 -6.64 -26.20
C ALA A 428 -28.44 -5.50 -27.10
N GLU A 429 -27.18 -5.10 -26.93
CA GLU A 429 -26.50 -4.03 -27.64
C GLU A 429 -25.31 -4.62 -28.42
N THR A 430 -25.23 -4.36 -29.73
CA THR A 430 -24.25 -4.98 -30.64
C THR A 430 -24.12 -4.19 -31.94
N SER A 431 -23.18 -4.53 -32.82
CA SER A 431 -23.01 -3.89 -34.13
C SER A 431 -24.23 -4.08 -35.06
N GLN A 432 -24.37 -3.18 -36.05
CA GLN A 432 -25.53 -3.17 -36.95
C GLN A 432 -25.72 -4.47 -37.76
N ASP A 433 -24.64 -5.11 -38.17
CA ASP A 433 -24.66 -6.36 -38.92
C ASP A 433 -25.09 -7.57 -38.08
N GLN A 434 -24.98 -7.47 -36.75
CA GLN A 434 -25.22 -8.57 -35.82
C GLN A 434 -26.58 -8.54 -35.11
N ILE A 435 -27.29 -7.39 -35.09
CA ILE A 435 -28.52 -7.21 -34.29
C ILE A 435 -29.65 -8.21 -34.64
N ASP A 436 -29.63 -8.78 -35.84
CA ASP A 436 -30.61 -9.75 -36.33
C ASP A 436 -30.11 -11.21 -36.30
N GLU A 437 -28.94 -11.46 -35.72
CA GLU A 437 -28.38 -12.81 -35.60
C GLU A 437 -29.21 -13.74 -34.71
N ASN A 438 -29.03 -15.05 -34.91
CA ASN A 438 -29.85 -16.06 -34.24
C ASN A 438 -29.68 -16.08 -32.72
N TYR A 439 -28.51 -15.71 -32.21
CA TYR A 439 -28.24 -15.66 -30.78
C TYR A 439 -29.00 -14.53 -30.07
N ILE A 440 -29.11 -13.34 -30.70
CA ILE A 440 -29.96 -12.24 -30.19
C ILE A 440 -31.41 -12.68 -30.13
N LYS A 441 -31.90 -13.38 -31.16
CA LYS A 441 -33.25 -13.94 -31.17
C LYS A 441 -33.46 -14.98 -30.07
N ARG A 442 -32.47 -15.84 -29.80
CA ARG A 442 -32.51 -16.83 -28.72
C ARG A 442 -32.65 -16.14 -27.35
N TYR A 443 -31.83 -15.13 -27.06
CA TYR A 443 -31.92 -14.33 -25.83
C TYR A 443 -33.36 -13.82 -25.60
N PHE A 444 -33.93 -13.07 -26.54
CA PHE A 444 -35.28 -12.50 -26.37
C PHE A 444 -36.40 -13.55 -26.33
N ASN A 445 -36.24 -14.70 -26.98
CA ASN A 445 -37.23 -15.78 -26.93
C ASN A 445 -37.16 -16.59 -25.63
N SER A 446 -36.04 -16.54 -24.91
CA SER A 446 -35.85 -17.24 -23.64
C SER A 446 -36.49 -16.52 -22.43
N ILE A 447 -36.73 -15.21 -22.56
CA ILE A 447 -37.26 -14.38 -21.47
C ILE A 447 -38.66 -14.84 -21.08
N ALA A 448 -38.82 -15.26 -19.83
CA ALA A 448 -40.11 -15.58 -19.23
C ALA A 448 -40.27 -14.84 -17.89
N VAL A 449 -41.35 -14.06 -17.77
CA VAL A 449 -41.67 -13.28 -16.57
C VAL A 449 -42.94 -13.83 -15.93
N GLU A 450 -42.79 -14.59 -14.85
CA GLU A 450 -43.91 -15.11 -14.06
C GLU A 450 -44.42 -14.05 -13.06
N GLY A 451 -43.50 -13.26 -12.50
CA GLY A 451 -43.76 -12.27 -11.45
C GLY A 451 -43.97 -12.92 -10.07
N VAL A 452 -43.81 -12.15 -9.00
CA VAL A 452 -43.98 -12.65 -7.61
C VAL A 452 -45.29 -12.14 -6.99
N GLU A 453 -46.07 -13.04 -6.40
CA GLU A 453 -47.26 -12.68 -5.62
C GLU A 453 -46.86 -12.01 -4.29
N LEU A 454 -47.54 -10.93 -3.91
CA LEU A 454 -47.31 -10.23 -2.65
C LEU A 454 -47.72 -11.11 -1.45
N LYS A 455 -46.78 -11.42 -0.54
CA LYS A 455 -47.10 -12.09 0.73
C LYS A 455 -47.89 -11.13 1.65
N PRO A 456 -48.97 -11.58 2.31
CA PRO A 456 -49.70 -10.73 3.26
C PRO A 456 -48.84 -10.43 4.50
N GLU A 457 -48.66 -9.15 4.84
CA GLU A 457 -47.97 -8.73 6.06
C GLU A 457 -48.70 -9.22 7.31
N THR A 458 -47.96 -9.81 8.24
CA THR A 458 -48.49 -10.21 9.54
C THR A 458 -48.25 -9.11 10.58
N LYS A 459 -49.25 -8.74 11.39
CA LYS A 459 -49.23 -7.58 12.31
C LYS A 459 -49.25 -7.99 13.80
N GLY A 460 -48.56 -7.23 14.66
CA GLY A 460 -48.48 -7.42 16.13
C GLY A 460 -47.05 -7.63 16.67
N TRP A 461 -46.80 -7.25 17.93
CA TRP A 461 -45.50 -7.47 18.59
C TRP A 461 -45.17 -8.96 18.71
N ARG A 462 -43.97 -9.33 18.28
CA ARG A 462 -43.46 -10.71 18.32
C ARG A 462 -41.95 -10.72 18.53
N GLU A 463 -41.45 -11.85 19.01
CA GLU A 463 -40.02 -12.07 19.16
C GLU A 463 -39.35 -12.26 17.79
N PHE A 464 -38.32 -11.45 17.53
CA PHE A 464 -37.34 -11.64 16.48
C PHE A 464 -36.01 -12.03 17.13
N LYS A 465 -35.49 -13.19 16.73
CA LYS A 465 -34.31 -13.79 17.34
C LYS A 465 -33.28 -14.09 16.26
N SER A 466 -32.08 -13.54 16.41
CA SER A 466 -30.91 -13.92 15.60
C SER A 466 -29.99 -14.77 16.43
N LYS A 467 -29.86 -16.04 16.05
CA LYS A 467 -28.93 -16.98 16.69
C LYS A 467 -27.47 -16.61 16.40
N LYS A 468 -27.13 -16.44 15.13
CA LYS A 468 -25.79 -16.01 14.69
C LYS A 468 -25.41 -14.66 15.28
N GLY A 469 -26.35 -13.70 15.29
CA GLY A 469 -26.15 -12.39 15.91
C GLY A 469 -26.20 -12.40 17.44
N ALA A 470 -26.55 -13.51 18.09
CA ALA A 470 -26.64 -13.63 19.55
C ALA A 470 -27.53 -12.56 20.23
N PHE A 471 -28.71 -12.28 19.68
CA PHE A 471 -29.69 -11.38 20.29
C PHE A 471 -31.15 -11.81 20.07
N SER A 472 -32.03 -11.27 20.91
CA SER A 472 -33.50 -11.30 20.74
C SER A 472 -34.09 -9.91 20.96
N ILE A 473 -35.17 -9.57 20.26
CA ILE A 473 -35.86 -8.27 20.32
C ILE A 473 -37.33 -8.43 19.92
N GLN A 474 -38.22 -7.57 20.39
CA GLN A 474 -39.62 -7.54 19.93
C GLN A 474 -39.77 -6.60 18.72
N ILE A 475 -40.48 -7.04 17.67
CA ILE A 475 -40.84 -6.22 16.49
C ILE A 475 -42.34 -6.30 16.17
N PRO A 476 -42.97 -5.21 15.69
CA PRO A 476 -44.43 -5.16 15.46
C PRO A 476 -44.90 -5.74 14.11
N VAL A 477 -43.98 -5.88 13.16
CA VAL A 477 -44.19 -6.45 11.83
C VAL A 477 -42.98 -7.32 11.48
N ASP A 478 -43.11 -8.19 10.48
CA ASP A 478 -41.99 -9.03 10.05
C ASP A 478 -40.84 -8.15 9.51
N ALA A 479 -39.62 -8.43 9.96
CA ALA A 479 -38.44 -7.76 9.44
C ALA A 479 -38.03 -8.36 8.09
N LYS A 480 -37.68 -7.50 7.14
CA LYS A 480 -37.03 -7.84 5.88
C LYS A 480 -35.52 -7.85 6.09
N ASP A 481 -34.88 -8.92 5.67
CA ASP A 481 -33.42 -8.99 5.57
C ASP A 481 -32.96 -8.16 4.35
N VAL A 482 -32.10 -7.19 4.61
CA VAL A 482 -31.47 -6.32 3.61
C VAL A 482 -29.95 -6.25 3.86
N SER A 483 -29.41 -7.34 4.41
CA SER A 483 -27.98 -7.47 4.69
C SER A 483 -27.15 -7.27 3.43
N ARG A 484 -25.98 -6.64 3.59
CA ARG A 484 -25.11 -6.29 2.48
C ARG A 484 -23.66 -6.18 2.93
N GLU A 485 -22.77 -6.36 1.98
CA GLU A 485 -21.37 -5.99 2.15
C GLU A 485 -21.22 -4.47 2.06
N HIS A 486 -20.23 -3.96 2.76
CA HIS A 486 -19.82 -2.58 2.74
C HIS A 486 -18.30 -2.56 2.70
N ALA A 487 -17.71 -1.80 1.77
CA ALA A 487 -16.27 -1.69 1.66
C ALA A 487 -15.66 -1.31 3.00
N ASN A 488 -14.47 -1.83 3.30
CA ASN A 488 -13.77 -1.47 4.51
C ASN A 488 -13.23 -0.04 4.37
N PRO A 489 -13.70 0.93 5.17
CA PRO A 489 -13.29 2.32 5.03
C PRO A 489 -11.88 2.59 5.55
N ILE A 490 -11.24 1.60 6.19
CA ILE A 490 -9.88 1.69 6.73
C ILE A 490 -8.86 1.13 5.72
N ASP A 491 -9.25 0.09 4.98
CA ASP A 491 -8.40 -0.61 4.00
C ASP A 491 -9.29 -1.08 2.85
N SER A 492 -9.18 -0.37 1.72
CA SER A 492 -9.97 -0.64 0.52
C SER A 492 -9.68 -2.02 -0.10
N GLU A 493 -8.48 -2.57 0.14
CA GLU A 493 -8.07 -3.91 -0.30
C GLU A 493 -8.37 -4.99 0.76
N GLY A 494 -8.79 -4.57 1.95
CA GLY A 494 -9.14 -5.42 3.07
C GLY A 494 -10.50 -6.10 2.92
N ASP A 495 -10.76 -7.08 3.77
CA ASP A 495 -12.06 -7.78 3.77
C ASP A 495 -13.20 -6.77 4.05
N PRO A 496 -14.34 -6.84 3.35
CA PRO A 496 -15.43 -5.90 3.56
C PRO A 496 -16.15 -6.17 4.89
N TYR A 497 -16.87 -5.15 5.38
CA TYR A 497 -17.83 -5.34 6.46
C TYR A 497 -19.06 -6.05 5.94
N PHE A 498 -19.44 -7.17 6.54
CA PHE A 498 -20.75 -7.77 6.30
C PHE A 498 -21.78 -7.21 7.28
N LEU A 499 -22.62 -6.28 6.80
CA LEU A 499 -23.66 -5.64 7.60
C LEU A 499 -24.93 -6.51 7.58
N ASN A 500 -25.22 -7.18 8.70
CA ASN A 500 -26.47 -7.93 8.86
C ASN A 500 -27.59 -6.94 9.22
N LEU A 501 -28.49 -6.64 8.30
CA LEU A 501 -29.46 -5.55 8.41
C LEU A 501 -30.89 -6.09 8.32
N PHE A 502 -31.71 -5.81 9.33
CA PHE A 502 -33.11 -6.23 9.38
C PHE A 502 -34.01 -5.00 9.55
N ILE A 503 -34.85 -4.72 8.55
CA ILE A 503 -35.76 -3.57 8.54
C ILE A 503 -37.19 -4.04 8.72
N ALA A 504 -37.90 -3.46 9.68
CA ALA A 504 -39.33 -3.65 9.87
C ALA A 504 -40.05 -2.29 9.74
N THR A 505 -40.95 -2.15 8.78
CA THR A 505 -41.69 -0.88 8.54
C THR A 505 -43.15 -1.04 8.91
N ASP A 506 -43.57 -0.40 10.01
CA ASP A 506 -44.96 -0.36 10.47
C ASP A 506 -45.66 0.88 9.91
N THR A 507 -46.28 0.70 8.74
CA THR A 507 -46.96 1.76 8.00
C THR A 507 -48.19 2.31 8.73
N ASP A 508 -48.91 1.48 9.49
CA ASP A 508 -50.10 1.89 10.24
C ASP A 508 -49.75 2.91 11.32
N ASN A 509 -48.59 2.73 11.98
CA ASN A 509 -48.13 3.59 13.06
C ASN A 509 -47.02 4.57 12.64
N SER A 510 -46.74 4.67 11.33
CA SER A 510 -45.69 5.53 10.77
C SER A 510 -44.33 5.34 11.45
N ASN A 511 -43.92 4.09 11.70
CA ASN A 511 -42.62 3.79 12.32
C ASN A 511 -41.75 2.93 11.39
N ASN A 512 -40.45 3.18 11.44
CA ASN A 512 -39.44 2.32 10.85
C ASN A 512 -38.50 1.82 11.94
N TYR A 513 -38.13 0.54 11.87
CA TYR A 513 -37.26 -0.13 12.82
C TYR A 513 -36.11 -0.78 12.05
N LEU A 514 -34.89 -0.60 12.54
CA LEU A 514 -33.69 -1.21 11.98
C LEU A 514 -32.91 -1.90 13.10
N ILE A 515 -32.54 -3.15 12.86
CA ILE A 515 -31.57 -3.87 13.66
C ILE A 515 -30.37 -4.17 12.75
N ARG A 516 -29.19 -3.76 13.19
CA ARG A 516 -27.93 -4.09 12.52
C ARG A 516 -27.00 -4.81 13.48
N TYR A 517 -26.33 -5.85 13.00
CA TYR A 517 -25.10 -6.31 13.63
C TYR A 517 -24.02 -6.63 12.59
N ASN A 518 -22.77 -6.43 12.95
CA ASN A 518 -21.61 -6.74 12.12
C ASN A 518 -20.38 -6.97 13.01
N ASP A 519 -19.46 -7.78 12.54
CA ASP A 519 -18.14 -7.94 13.14
C ASP A 519 -17.15 -6.98 12.46
N GLN A 520 -15.98 -6.77 13.07
CA GLN A 520 -14.87 -6.17 12.33
C GLN A 520 -14.40 -7.14 11.24
N PRO A 521 -13.86 -6.66 10.11
CA PRO A 521 -13.35 -7.52 9.07
C PRO A 521 -12.18 -8.38 9.52
N LEU A 522 -11.87 -9.42 8.74
CA LEU A 522 -10.80 -10.34 9.06
C LEU A 522 -9.45 -9.61 9.15
N GLY A 523 -8.73 -9.84 10.25
CA GLY A 523 -7.48 -9.12 10.57
C GLY A 523 -7.68 -7.87 11.43
N TYR A 524 -8.91 -7.36 11.57
CA TYR A 524 -9.22 -6.18 12.38
C TYR A 524 -9.87 -6.55 13.70
N PHE A 525 -9.49 -5.84 14.76
CA PHE A 525 -10.12 -5.95 16.06
C PHE A 525 -10.41 -4.59 16.67
N LEU A 526 -11.59 -4.44 17.30
CA LEU A 526 -11.95 -3.23 18.01
C LEU A 526 -11.04 -2.99 19.23
N GLN A 527 -10.11 -2.04 19.12
CA GLN A 527 -9.19 -1.72 20.22
C GLN A 527 -9.82 -0.79 21.26
N ASN A 528 -10.45 0.31 20.82
CA ASN A 528 -10.99 1.34 21.71
C ASN A 528 -12.47 1.63 21.41
N PRO A 529 -13.41 1.23 22.30
CA PRO A 529 -14.83 1.51 22.14
C PRO A 529 -15.18 3.00 22.07
N GLU A 530 -14.44 3.89 22.74
CA GLU A 530 -14.74 5.34 22.71
C GLU A 530 -14.49 5.93 21.32
N VAL A 531 -13.39 5.53 20.68
CA VAL A 531 -13.11 5.92 19.29
C VAL A 531 -14.21 5.40 18.38
N ALA A 532 -14.63 4.14 18.53
CA ALA A 532 -15.69 3.57 17.71
C ALA A 532 -17.08 4.23 17.95
N PHE A 533 -17.38 4.69 19.17
CA PHE A 533 -18.57 5.50 19.41
C PHE A 533 -18.48 6.85 18.72
N LYS A 534 -17.30 7.49 18.72
CA LYS A 534 -17.11 8.76 18.01
C LYS A 534 -17.22 8.59 16.50
N GLU A 535 -16.62 7.55 15.93
CA GLU A 535 -16.78 7.24 14.50
C GLU A 535 -18.23 6.92 14.13
N THR A 536 -18.96 6.26 15.02
CA THR A 536 -20.40 6.05 14.82
C THR A 536 -21.17 7.37 14.81
N GLU A 537 -20.84 8.31 15.69
CA GLU A 537 -21.41 9.66 15.70
C GLU A 537 -21.11 10.39 14.39
N ASN A 538 -19.84 10.42 13.98
CA ASN A 538 -19.40 11.04 12.72
C ASN A 538 -20.20 10.48 11.54
N SER A 539 -20.28 9.15 11.42
CA SER A 539 -21.05 8.47 10.38
C SER A 539 -22.54 8.83 10.39
N LEU A 540 -23.18 8.88 11.58
CA LEU A 540 -24.58 9.29 11.69
C LEU A 540 -24.80 10.74 11.27
N THR A 541 -23.86 11.64 11.60
CA THR A 541 -23.98 13.07 11.32
C THR A 541 -23.77 13.45 9.85
N GLN A 542 -23.26 12.54 9.01
CA GLN A 542 -23.19 12.76 7.56
C GLN A 542 -24.58 12.89 6.90
N SER A 543 -25.61 12.25 7.48
CA SER A 543 -26.97 12.21 6.90
C SER A 543 -28.09 12.64 7.87
N ALA A 544 -27.73 13.01 9.11
CA ALA A 544 -28.67 13.42 10.15
C ALA A 544 -28.09 14.53 11.02
N THR A 545 -28.95 15.31 11.67
CA THR A 545 -28.52 16.29 12.68
C THR A 545 -28.67 15.72 14.08
N LEU A 546 -27.64 15.89 14.91
CA LEU A 546 -27.67 15.51 16.33
C LEU A 546 -28.54 16.51 17.10
N LEU A 547 -29.47 16.01 17.93
CA LEU A 547 -30.41 16.83 18.70
C LEU A 547 -29.98 17.02 20.17
N SER A 548 -29.11 16.14 20.67
CA SER A 548 -28.55 16.22 22.01
C SER A 548 -27.22 15.46 22.07
N GLU A 549 -26.38 15.79 23.04
CA GLU A 549 -25.18 15.00 23.35
C GLU A 549 -25.49 13.49 23.50
N PRO A 550 -24.62 12.60 22.99
CA PRO A 550 -24.81 11.16 23.12
C PRO A 550 -24.89 10.73 24.59
N LYS A 551 -25.87 9.90 24.92
CA LYS A 551 -26.05 9.41 26.30
C LYS A 551 -25.37 8.07 26.48
N ILE A 552 -24.61 7.92 27.56
CA ILE A 552 -24.05 6.62 27.97
C ILE A 552 -25.19 5.73 28.48
N ILE A 553 -25.28 4.52 27.93
CA ILE A 553 -26.28 3.50 28.30
C ILE A 553 -25.57 2.17 28.59
N TYR A 554 -26.23 1.23 29.27
CA TYR A 554 -25.66 -0.07 29.61
C TYR A 554 -26.62 -1.20 29.31
N LEU A 555 -26.07 -2.33 28.83
CA LEU A 555 -26.79 -3.58 28.61
C LEU A 555 -25.97 -4.75 29.18
N ASN A 556 -26.38 -5.31 30.32
CA ASN A 556 -25.65 -6.38 31.01
C ASN A 556 -24.15 -6.07 31.19
N ASP A 557 -23.84 -4.91 31.76
CA ASP A 557 -22.47 -4.38 31.97
C ASP A 557 -21.67 -4.02 30.69
N ILE A 558 -22.27 -4.19 29.50
CA ILE A 558 -21.72 -3.66 28.24
C ILE A 558 -22.15 -2.21 28.10
N GLU A 559 -21.16 -1.32 28.00
CA GLU A 559 -21.36 0.09 27.74
C GLU A 559 -21.83 0.34 26.30
N GLY A 560 -22.72 1.31 26.12
CA GLY A 560 -23.28 1.73 24.84
C GLY A 560 -23.49 3.24 24.76
N ARG A 561 -23.95 3.70 23.60
CA ARG A 561 -24.37 5.10 23.38
C ARG A 561 -25.77 5.16 22.78
N GLU A 562 -26.57 6.12 23.25
CA GLU A 562 -27.84 6.53 22.66
C GLU A 562 -27.68 7.88 21.96
N TYR A 563 -28.03 7.94 20.68
CA TYR A 563 -28.03 9.15 19.87
C TYR A 563 -29.48 9.56 19.54
N GLU A 564 -29.82 10.80 19.82
CA GLU A 564 -31.08 11.42 19.41
C GLU A 564 -30.81 12.27 18.17
N ILE A 565 -31.35 11.87 17.02
CA ILE A 565 -31.01 12.47 15.72
C ILE A 565 -32.26 12.83 14.93
N ASN A 566 -32.09 13.72 13.96
CA ASN A 566 -33.11 14.08 12.99
C ASN A 566 -32.62 13.78 11.57
N ILE A 567 -33.08 12.67 10.99
CA ILE A 567 -32.65 12.21 9.68
C ILE A 567 -33.27 13.12 8.61
N ASN A 568 -32.45 13.60 7.67
CA ASN A 568 -32.85 14.56 6.62
C ASN A 568 -33.52 15.84 7.18
N ASN A 569 -33.23 16.22 8.42
CA ASN A 569 -33.87 17.31 9.17
C ASN A 569 -35.41 17.19 9.31
N LYS A 570 -35.96 15.99 9.13
CA LYS A 570 -37.42 15.75 9.09
C LYS A 570 -37.89 14.69 10.06
N PHE A 571 -37.16 13.58 10.15
CA PHE A 571 -37.63 12.38 10.82
C PHE A 571 -36.87 12.14 12.12
N HIS A 572 -37.56 12.39 13.23
CA HIS A 572 -37.02 12.12 14.56
C HIS A 572 -36.69 10.63 14.74
N SER A 573 -35.48 10.35 15.18
CA SER A 573 -34.96 9.00 15.33
C SER A 573 -34.13 8.85 16.61
N ILE A 574 -34.16 7.64 17.17
CA ILE A 574 -33.28 7.24 18.28
C ILE A 574 -32.43 6.08 17.79
N VAL A 575 -31.12 6.16 18.03
CA VAL A 575 -30.15 5.12 17.71
C VAL A 575 -29.47 4.65 18.99
N ARG A 576 -29.36 3.33 19.22
CA ARG A 576 -28.59 2.74 20.32
C ARG A 576 -27.51 1.83 19.77
N VAL A 577 -26.28 1.99 20.26
CA VAL A 577 -25.10 1.26 19.79
C VAL A 577 -24.41 0.57 20.96
N TYR A 578 -24.01 -0.69 20.76
CA TYR A 578 -23.28 -1.50 21.74
C TYR A 578 -22.14 -2.27 21.07
N PHE A 579 -21.02 -2.41 21.78
CA PHE A 579 -19.87 -3.22 21.33
C PHE A 579 -19.66 -4.41 22.26
N ARG A 580 -19.67 -5.63 21.72
CA ARG A 580 -19.44 -6.88 22.47
C ARG A 580 -18.25 -7.62 21.84
N GLY A 581 -17.05 -7.36 22.35
CA GLY A 581 -15.83 -7.84 21.72
C GLY A 581 -15.68 -7.22 20.33
N ASN A 582 -15.55 -8.05 19.30
CA ASN A 582 -15.42 -7.59 17.92
C ASN A 582 -16.74 -7.27 17.22
N ARG A 583 -17.87 -7.50 17.91
CA ARG A 583 -19.21 -7.34 17.34
C ARG A 583 -19.85 -6.01 17.71
N THR A 584 -20.42 -5.35 16.71
CA THR A 584 -21.21 -4.13 16.85
C THR A 584 -22.70 -4.44 16.71
N TYR A 585 -23.52 -3.86 17.59
CA TYR A 585 -24.98 -3.85 17.48
C TYR A 585 -25.46 -2.41 17.33
N LEU A 586 -26.35 -2.16 16.37
CA LEU A 586 -27.02 -0.87 16.20
C LEU A 586 -28.53 -1.09 16.08
N LEU A 587 -29.28 -0.40 16.93
CA LEU A 587 -30.74 -0.37 16.92
C LEU A 587 -31.20 1.02 16.55
N LEU A 588 -32.06 1.15 15.55
CA LEU A 588 -32.65 2.42 15.16
C LEU A 588 -34.16 2.30 15.12
N LYS A 589 -34.83 3.28 15.74
CA LYS A 589 -36.25 3.53 15.56
C LYS A 589 -36.44 4.94 15.01
N GLN A 590 -37.20 5.06 13.94
CA GLN A 590 -37.49 6.31 13.24
C GLN A 590 -39.00 6.53 13.12
N LYS A 591 -39.43 7.78 13.30
CA LYS A 591 -40.78 8.22 12.93
C LYS A 591 -40.82 8.62 11.46
N LEU A 592 -41.79 8.09 10.71
CA LEU A 592 -42.07 8.47 9.31
C LEU A 592 -43.01 9.69 9.21
N ASN A 593 -43.47 10.19 10.36
CA ASN A 593 -44.20 11.44 10.48
C ASN A 593 -43.26 12.55 11.00
N GLU A 594 -43.23 13.70 10.32
CA GLU A 594 -42.31 14.80 10.64
C GLU A 594 -42.57 15.50 11.99
N THR A 595 -43.76 15.32 12.57
CA THR A 595 -44.19 16.03 13.80
C THR A 595 -44.11 15.18 15.06
N GLU A 596 -43.97 13.86 14.92
CA GLU A 596 -43.94 12.93 16.04
C GLU A 596 -42.51 12.60 16.46
N LYS A 597 -42.31 12.37 17.76
CA LYS A 597 -41.03 11.92 18.32
C LYS A 597 -41.08 10.45 18.68
N VAL A 598 -39.92 9.81 18.59
CA VAL A 598 -39.71 8.44 19.06
C VAL A 598 -39.70 8.44 20.59
N ASN A 599 -40.38 7.48 21.19
CA ASN A 599 -40.31 7.25 22.64
C ASN A 599 -39.06 6.42 22.97
N VAL A 600 -38.18 6.92 23.84
CA VAL A 600 -36.97 6.20 24.27
C VAL A 600 -37.26 4.95 25.11
N ASN A 601 -38.46 4.87 25.71
CA ASN A 601 -38.92 3.71 26.49
C ASN A 601 -39.80 2.77 25.66
N ASP A 602 -39.58 2.70 24.35
CA ASP A 602 -40.33 1.82 23.46
C ASP A 602 -40.04 0.34 23.73
N GLU A 603 -41.04 -0.52 23.51
CA GLU A 603 -40.90 -1.98 23.65
C GLU A 603 -39.77 -2.51 22.76
N PHE A 604 -39.54 -1.92 21.58
CA PHE A 604 -38.43 -2.27 20.70
C PHE A 604 -37.07 -2.18 21.42
N PHE A 605 -36.77 -1.05 22.06
CA PHE A 605 -35.49 -0.88 22.73
C PHE A 605 -35.40 -1.65 24.06
N ASN A 606 -36.50 -1.69 24.82
CA ASN A 606 -36.53 -2.32 26.14
C ASN A 606 -36.50 -3.86 26.10
N SER A 607 -36.91 -4.45 24.97
CA SER A 607 -36.90 -5.90 24.79
C SER A 607 -35.58 -6.44 24.22
N PHE A 608 -34.67 -5.58 23.76
CA PHE A 608 -33.40 -6.02 23.20
C PHE A 608 -32.54 -6.72 24.28
N THR A 609 -32.25 -8.00 24.04
CA THR A 609 -31.52 -8.85 24.96
C THR A 609 -30.40 -9.57 24.24
N LEU A 610 -29.19 -9.49 24.79
CA LEU A 610 -28.06 -10.30 24.32
C LEU A 610 -28.20 -11.75 24.80
N LEU A 611 -27.99 -12.67 23.88
CA LEU A 611 -27.96 -14.10 24.13
C LEU A 611 -26.50 -14.58 24.26
N PRO A 612 -26.24 -15.72 24.95
CA PRO A 612 -24.93 -16.36 24.87
C PRO A 612 -24.56 -16.70 23.44
N TYR A 613 -23.26 -16.64 23.11
CA TYR A 613 -22.80 -17.10 21.80
C TYR A 613 -23.07 -18.60 21.63
N GLU A 614 -23.60 -19.02 20.47
CA GLU A 614 -23.79 -20.44 20.17
C GLU A 614 -22.46 -21.10 19.82
N ASP A 615 -22.25 -22.33 20.30
CA ASP A 615 -21.13 -23.17 19.87
C ASP A 615 -21.20 -23.42 18.35
N ILE A 616 -20.04 -23.54 17.72
CA ILE A 616 -19.92 -23.88 16.30
C ILE A 616 -18.93 -25.03 16.11
N ASP A 617 -19.22 -25.87 15.11
CA ASP A 617 -18.33 -26.95 14.72
C ASP A 617 -17.12 -26.40 13.97
N LEU A 618 -15.93 -26.89 14.31
CA LEU A 618 -14.70 -26.57 13.59
C LEU A 618 -14.54 -27.50 12.38
N THR A 619 -14.09 -26.94 11.28
CA THR A 619 -13.79 -27.64 10.04
C THR A 619 -12.30 -27.97 10.00
N GLU A 620 -11.94 -29.18 9.56
CA GLU A 620 -10.54 -29.53 9.31
C GLU A 620 -10.05 -28.78 8.08
N TYR A 621 -9.00 -27.98 8.27
CA TYR A 621 -8.26 -27.30 7.24
C TYR A 621 -6.90 -27.99 7.07
N GLU A 622 -6.56 -28.35 5.84
CA GLU A 622 -5.27 -28.89 5.44
C GLU A 622 -4.62 -27.83 4.55
N SER A 623 -3.39 -27.43 4.89
CA SER A 623 -2.67 -26.41 4.13
C SER A 623 -2.46 -26.84 2.67
N PRO A 624 -2.31 -25.89 1.72
CA PRO A 624 -2.10 -26.22 0.32
C PRO A 624 -0.90 -27.14 0.09
N ASN A 625 0.17 -26.94 0.86
CA ASN A 625 1.40 -27.73 0.83
C ASN A 625 1.33 -29.03 1.63
N LYS A 626 0.19 -29.32 2.29
CA LYS A 626 -0.08 -30.50 3.12
C LYS A 626 0.91 -30.71 4.26
N ASP A 627 1.50 -29.62 4.72
CA ASP A 627 2.53 -29.60 5.73
C ASP A 627 1.95 -29.45 7.15
N PHE A 628 0.70 -29.03 7.30
CA PHE A 628 -0.03 -29.14 8.55
C PHE A 628 -1.54 -29.32 8.35
N LYS A 629 -2.19 -29.76 9.43
CA LYS A 629 -3.64 -29.76 9.59
C LYS A 629 -4.01 -29.00 10.86
N ILE A 630 -5.09 -28.24 10.80
CA ILE A 630 -5.67 -27.52 11.94
C ILE A 630 -7.19 -27.53 11.80
N LYS A 631 -7.91 -27.49 12.92
CA LYS A 631 -9.35 -27.27 12.93
C LYS A 631 -9.63 -25.79 13.17
N LEU A 632 -10.19 -25.12 12.17
CA LEU A 632 -10.53 -23.70 12.17
C LEU A 632 -12.02 -23.51 11.81
N PHE A 633 -12.49 -22.26 11.83
CA PHE A 633 -13.81 -21.92 11.32
C PHE A 633 -13.78 -21.88 9.79
N GLU A 634 -14.95 -21.76 9.17
CA GLU A 634 -15.06 -21.56 7.73
C GLU A 634 -14.36 -20.24 7.32
N ASN A 635 -13.89 -20.17 6.06
CA ASN A 635 -13.14 -19.04 5.50
C ASN A 635 -11.80 -18.77 6.21
N VAL A 636 -10.73 -19.36 5.69
CA VAL A 636 -9.36 -19.14 6.14
C VAL A 636 -8.68 -18.20 5.14
N LYS A 637 -8.17 -17.06 5.61
CA LYS A 637 -7.30 -16.16 4.84
C LYS A 637 -5.86 -16.57 5.03
N GLU A 638 -5.18 -16.73 3.91
CA GLU A 638 -3.78 -17.13 3.84
C GLU A 638 -2.95 -15.91 3.42
N VAL A 639 -1.94 -15.59 4.21
CA VAL A 639 -0.94 -14.58 3.89
C VAL A 639 0.40 -15.30 3.88
N ILE A 640 1.08 -15.27 2.74
CA ILE A 640 2.41 -15.83 2.59
C ILE A 640 3.34 -14.68 2.25
N ASP A 641 4.22 -14.36 3.17
CA ASP A 641 5.26 -13.35 2.98
C ASP A 641 6.59 -14.07 2.76
N THR A 642 7.17 -13.91 1.57
CA THR A 642 8.51 -14.47 1.33
C THR A 642 9.51 -13.45 1.83
N LEU A 643 9.83 -13.53 3.12
CA LEU A 643 10.85 -12.67 3.73
C LEU A 643 12.14 -12.76 2.93
N ASP A 644 12.75 -11.61 2.63
CA ASP A 644 14.05 -11.59 1.96
C ASP A 644 15.06 -12.35 2.83
N TYR A 645 15.64 -13.40 2.27
CA TYR A 645 16.61 -14.25 2.95
C TYR A 645 17.89 -13.48 3.30
N THR A 646 18.05 -12.24 2.80
CA THR A 646 19.13 -11.36 3.21
C THR A 646 18.86 -10.64 4.52
N ASP A 647 17.61 -10.49 4.98
CA ASP A 647 17.28 -9.52 6.03
C ASP A 647 16.86 -10.13 7.39
N SER A 648 16.76 -11.46 7.48
CA SER A 648 16.25 -12.14 8.67
C SER A 648 16.94 -13.48 8.97
N ASN A 649 16.90 -13.90 10.24
CA ASN A 649 17.32 -15.23 10.66
C ASN A 649 16.23 -16.30 10.47
N VAL A 650 15.04 -15.90 10.02
CA VAL A 650 13.93 -16.76 9.62
C VAL A 650 13.57 -16.50 8.16
N LEU A 651 13.02 -17.53 7.52
CA LEU A 651 12.65 -17.55 6.11
C LEU A 651 11.15 -17.81 6.02
N ASP A 652 10.49 -17.08 5.13
CA ASP A 652 9.06 -17.17 4.84
C ASP A 652 8.15 -16.98 6.08
N SER A 653 7.08 -16.20 5.96
CA SER A 653 5.98 -16.18 6.91
C SER A 653 4.75 -16.78 6.28
N TYR A 654 4.20 -17.80 6.92
CA TYR A 654 2.92 -18.40 6.52
C TYR A 654 1.92 -18.13 7.62
N ASP A 655 0.91 -17.31 7.33
CA ASP A 655 -0.09 -16.89 8.30
C ASP A 655 -1.51 -17.25 7.84
N TYR A 656 -2.22 -17.98 8.70
CA TYR A 656 -3.57 -18.49 8.44
C TYR A 656 -4.52 -17.90 9.46
N THR A 657 -5.44 -17.04 9.01
CA THR A 657 -6.39 -16.34 9.89
C THR A 657 -7.82 -16.77 9.60
N SER A 658 -8.63 -17.00 10.63
CA SER A 658 -10.04 -17.33 10.54
C SER A 658 -10.84 -16.62 11.63
N LEU A 659 -12.11 -16.31 11.32
CA LEU A 659 -13.04 -15.61 12.21
C LEU A 659 -14.09 -16.59 12.73
N ASN A 660 -14.38 -16.56 14.03
CA ASN A 660 -15.55 -17.23 14.58
C ASN A 660 -16.82 -16.45 14.19
N PRO A 661 -17.70 -16.97 13.30
CA PRO A 661 -18.85 -16.23 12.81
C PRO A 661 -19.94 -16.01 13.88
N ASN A 662 -19.90 -16.77 14.98
CA ASN A 662 -20.88 -16.63 16.06
C ASN A 662 -20.48 -15.56 17.09
N SER A 663 -19.18 -15.30 17.28
CA SER A 663 -18.68 -14.37 18.32
C SER A 663 -17.86 -13.19 17.80
N GLY A 664 -17.35 -13.27 16.57
CA GLY A 664 -16.38 -12.31 16.02
C GLY A 664 -14.94 -12.50 16.53
N GLY A 665 -14.65 -13.58 17.27
CA GLY A 665 -13.31 -13.91 17.75
C GLY A 665 -12.36 -14.28 16.61
N ILE A 666 -11.09 -13.87 16.70
CA ILE A 666 -10.08 -14.08 15.65
C ILE A 666 -9.11 -15.16 16.07
N TYR A 667 -8.79 -16.07 15.15
CA TYR A 667 -7.89 -17.19 15.38
C TYR A 667 -6.85 -17.22 14.26
N GLN A 668 -5.59 -17.29 14.67
CA GLN A 668 -4.44 -17.25 13.78
C GLN A 668 -3.51 -18.41 14.11
N TYR A 669 -2.97 -19.02 13.07
CA TYR A 669 -1.87 -19.95 13.14
C TYR A 669 -0.88 -19.59 12.06
N GLY A 670 0.40 -19.57 12.40
CA GLY A 670 1.44 -19.35 11.42
C GLY A 670 2.73 -20.03 11.79
N TYR A 671 3.65 -20.07 10.83
CA TYR A 671 5.00 -20.56 11.06
C TYR A 671 6.01 -19.87 10.14
N ASN A 672 7.26 -19.84 10.63
CA ASN A 672 8.42 -19.44 9.85
C ASN A 672 9.42 -20.60 9.81
N ASN A 673 10.16 -20.73 8.71
CA ASN A 673 11.29 -21.64 8.63
C ASN A 673 12.53 -20.96 9.22
N ILE A 674 13.45 -21.71 9.83
CA ILE A 674 14.72 -21.13 10.29
C ILE A 674 15.71 -20.93 9.14
N GLY A 675 16.43 -19.81 9.17
CA GLY A 675 17.51 -19.50 8.23
C GLY A 675 18.82 -20.21 8.55
N LYS A 676 19.77 -20.17 7.60
CA LYS A 676 21.06 -20.88 7.68
C LYS A 676 21.86 -20.55 8.96
N TYR A 677 21.83 -19.30 9.39
CA TYR A 677 22.59 -18.81 10.55
C TYR A 677 21.77 -18.77 11.84
N PHE A 678 20.57 -19.37 11.85
CA PHE A 678 19.74 -19.41 13.05
C PHE A 678 20.48 -20.14 14.19
N ARG A 679 20.56 -19.48 15.33
CA ARG A 679 21.21 -19.98 16.55
C ARG A 679 20.42 -19.55 17.77
N ILE A 680 20.31 -20.44 18.74
CA ILE A 680 19.76 -20.15 20.06
C ILE A 680 20.76 -20.56 21.14
N SER A 681 20.85 -19.75 22.19
CA SER A 681 21.68 -20.08 23.36
C SER A 681 21.06 -21.17 24.24
N SER A 682 19.73 -21.18 24.36
CA SER A 682 18.97 -22.26 25.00
C SER A 682 17.52 -22.24 24.54
N TYR A 683 16.87 -23.40 24.56
CA TYR A 683 15.44 -23.50 24.25
C TYR A 683 14.57 -22.64 25.19
N LYS A 684 14.97 -22.52 26.46
CA LYS A 684 14.27 -21.66 27.43
C LYS A 684 14.36 -20.17 27.05
N LYS A 685 15.55 -19.69 26.67
CA LYS A 685 15.74 -18.30 26.23
C LYS A 685 14.89 -18.02 24.98
N LEU A 686 14.85 -18.95 24.01
CA LEU A 686 13.98 -18.84 22.84
C LEU A 686 12.50 -18.62 23.22
N LEU A 687 11.94 -19.43 24.13
CA LEU A 687 10.55 -19.27 24.57
C LEU A 687 10.30 -17.91 25.28
N GLU A 688 11.26 -17.44 26.08
CA GLU A 688 11.15 -16.15 26.77
C GLU A 688 11.27 -14.97 25.80
N ASP A 689 12.19 -15.03 24.84
CA ASP A 689 12.41 -13.99 23.84
C ASP A 689 11.15 -13.82 22.98
N TYR A 690 10.54 -14.92 22.52
CA TYR A 690 9.27 -14.86 21.79
C TYR A 690 8.10 -14.39 22.66
N LYS A 691 8.04 -14.78 23.95
CA LYS A 691 7.02 -14.23 24.85
C LYS A 691 7.14 -12.72 24.98
N ASN A 692 8.37 -12.21 25.14
CA ASN A 692 8.64 -10.78 25.24
C ASN A 692 8.31 -10.06 23.93
N ALA A 693 8.68 -10.63 22.78
CA ALA A 693 8.38 -10.07 21.45
C ALA A 693 6.87 -10.00 21.16
N LEU A 694 6.10 -10.96 21.65
CA LEU A 694 4.64 -11.02 21.50
C LEU A 694 3.86 -10.26 22.59
N THR A 695 4.55 -9.59 23.53
CA THR A 695 3.95 -8.77 24.57
C THR A 695 4.08 -7.29 24.20
N GLU A 696 2.96 -6.59 24.04
CA GLU A 696 2.93 -5.19 23.61
C GLU A 696 3.10 -4.22 24.80
N TYR A 697 3.37 -2.95 24.50
CA TYR A 697 3.37 -1.89 25.52
C TYR A 697 2.01 -1.84 26.25
N ASN A 698 2.04 -1.71 27.58
CA ASN A 698 0.87 -1.77 28.48
C ASN A 698 0.17 -3.13 28.63
N ASP A 699 0.68 -4.20 28.04
CA ASP A 699 0.16 -5.53 28.30
C ASP A 699 0.42 -5.98 29.73
N SER A 700 -0.52 -6.75 30.26
CA SER A 700 -0.37 -7.50 31.50
C SER A 700 -0.61 -8.96 31.22
N ILE A 701 0.38 -9.79 31.54
CA ILE A 701 0.25 -11.26 31.46
C ILE A 701 -0.80 -11.69 32.49
N ILE A 702 -1.86 -12.32 32.01
CA ILE A 702 -2.99 -12.83 32.80
C ILE A 702 -2.76 -14.28 33.18
N SER A 703 -2.24 -15.09 32.25
CA SER A 703 -1.91 -16.49 32.49
C SER A 703 -0.67 -16.90 31.68
N GLU A 704 0.10 -17.85 32.20
CA GLU A 704 1.26 -18.43 31.53
C GLU A 704 1.35 -19.91 31.90
N LYS A 705 1.60 -20.77 30.92
CA LYS A 705 1.85 -22.21 31.10
C LYS A 705 2.85 -22.72 30.07
N ILE A 706 3.74 -23.61 30.52
CA ILE A 706 4.59 -24.42 29.65
C ILE A 706 3.90 -25.78 29.47
N ILE A 707 3.69 -26.18 28.22
CA ILE A 707 3.07 -27.46 27.86
C ILE A 707 4.13 -28.33 27.17
N VAL A 708 4.18 -29.62 27.49
CA VAL A 708 5.09 -30.57 26.85
C VAL A 708 4.31 -31.43 25.87
N ARG A 709 4.68 -31.42 24.59
CA ARG A 709 4.03 -32.17 23.51
C ARG A 709 5.08 -32.95 22.73
N ASN A 710 4.95 -34.28 22.67
CA ASN A 710 5.87 -35.18 21.95
C ASN A 710 7.37 -35.07 22.31
N GLY A 711 7.72 -34.43 23.43
CA GLY A 711 9.11 -34.19 23.85
C GLY A 711 9.53 -32.73 23.75
N ASP A 712 8.82 -31.94 22.94
CA ASP A 712 9.06 -30.51 22.76
C ASP A 712 8.25 -29.70 23.78
N SER A 713 8.83 -28.59 24.23
CA SER A 713 8.17 -27.67 25.16
C SER A 713 7.58 -26.49 24.37
N LEU A 714 6.35 -26.11 24.66
CA LEU A 714 5.73 -24.93 24.10
C LEU A 714 5.29 -24.00 25.21
N ILE A 715 5.24 -22.70 24.92
CA ILE A 715 4.72 -21.70 25.84
C ILE A 715 3.35 -21.24 25.36
N GLN A 716 2.38 -21.17 26.27
CA GLN A 716 1.09 -20.54 26.04
C GLN A 716 0.86 -19.52 27.14
N PHE A 717 0.50 -18.30 26.76
CA PHE A 717 0.24 -17.23 27.70
C PHE A 717 -0.88 -16.32 27.17
N SER A 718 -1.58 -15.65 28.07
CA SER A 718 -2.59 -14.66 27.71
C SER A 718 -2.23 -13.29 28.24
N VAL A 719 -2.51 -12.27 27.44
CA VAL A 719 -2.27 -10.88 27.78
C VAL A 719 -3.55 -10.06 27.68
N ARG A 720 -3.61 -9.01 28.51
CA ARG A 720 -4.63 -7.97 28.44
C ARG A 720 -3.95 -6.62 28.45
N ASN A 721 -4.20 -5.84 27.41
CA ASN A 721 -3.72 -4.47 27.33
C ASN A 721 -4.53 -3.56 28.27
N LYS A 722 -3.85 -2.78 29.11
CA LYS A 722 -4.50 -1.87 30.06
C LYS A 722 -5.27 -0.74 29.36
N LEU A 723 -4.83 -0.30 28.18
CA LEU A 723 -5.48 0.77 27.41
C LEU A 723 -6.86 0.34 26.89
N PHE A 724 -7.04 -0.95 26.63
CA PHE A 724 -8.24 -1.51 26.00
C PHE A 724 -9.11 -2.31 26.98
N LYS A 725 -8.95 -2.09 28.28
CA LYS A 725 -9.64 -2.85 29.33
C LYS A 725 -11.17 -2.84 29.17
N ASN A 726 -11.73 -1.75 28.66
CA ASN A 726 -13.18 -1.59 28.46
C ASN A 726 -13.74 -2.38 27.26
N ALA A 727 -12.87 -2.87 26.35
CA ALA A 727 -13.28 -3.73 25.24
C ALA A 727 -13.48 -5.21 25.66
N ASN A 728 -13.20 -5.55 26.92
CA ASN A 728 -13.25 -6.91 27.46
C ASN A 728 -12.52 -7.96 26.60
N ARG A 729 -11.37 -7.55 26.05
CA ARG A 729 -10.51 -8.32 25.14
C ARG A 729 -9.40 -9.04 25.92
N GLN A 730 -9.07 -10.25 25.48
CA GLN A 730 -7.80 -10.91 25.78
C GLN A 730 -7.16 -11.46 24.51
N VAL A 731 -5.83 -11.49 24.50
CA VAL A 731 -5.05 -12.14 23.44
C VAL A 731 -4.39 -13.38 24.05
N VAL A 732 -4.60 -14.54 23.46
CA VAL A 732 -3.94 -15.80 23.86
C VAL A 732 -2.91 -16.15 22.79
N ASN A 733 -1.65 -16.23 23.20
CA ASN A 733 -0.53 -16.58 22.34
C ASN A 733 -0.02 -17.99 22.69
N GLN A 734 0.43 -18.72 21.67
CA GLN A 734 1.11 -20.00 21.79
C GLN A 734 2.32 -20.02 20.86
N PHE A 735 3.47 -20.47 21.35
CA PHE A 735 4.70 -20.54 20.57
C PHE A 735 5.47 -21.84 20.84
N TRP A 736 6.03 -22.44 19.79
CA TRP A 736 6.96 -23.57 19.87
C TRP A 736 7.87 -23.68 18.66
N TYR A 737 8.88 -24.54 18.77
CA TYR A 737 9.80 -24.88 17.68
C TYR A 737 9.81 -26.40 17.45
N ASP A 738 9.89 -26.85 16.19
CA ASP A 738 10.02 -28.27 15.82
C ASP A 738 11.04 -28.52 14.68
N ASN A 739 12.31 -28.71 15.02
CA ASN A 739 13.37 -29.23 14.12
C ASN A 739 13.56 -28.54 12.75
N TYR A 740 12.89 -27.42 12.50
CA TYR A 740 13.11 -26.49 11.38
C TYR A 740 12.17 -25.28 11.44
N ARG A 741 11.00 -25.41 12.09
CA ARG A 741 9.98 -24.37 12.06
C ARG A 741 9.73 -23.75 13.42
N LEU A 742 9.43 -22.46 13.39
CA LEU A 742 9.00 -21.66 14.52
C LEU A 742 7.50 -21.42 14.33
N HIS A 743 6.70 -21.89 15.26
CA HIS A 743 5.24 -21.89 15.16
C HIS A 743 4.64 -20.91 16.13
N ILE A 744 3.65 -20.15 15.65
CA ILE A 744 2.88 -19.19 16.45
C ILE A 744 1.40 -19.50 16.27
N SER A 745 0.64 -19.45 17.36
CA SER A 745 -0.82 -19.40 17.31
C SER A 745 -1.31 -18.26 18.18
N LYS A 746 -2.31 -17.53 17.70
CA LYS A 746 -2.84 -16.35 18.38
C LYS A 746 -4.37 -16.39 18.32
N ALA A 747 -5.02 -16.06 19.42
CA ALA A 747 -6.46 -15.89 19.47
C ALA A 747 -6.81 -14.56 20.13
N ILE A 748 -7.64 -13.74 19.48
CA ILE A 748 -8.14 -12.47 20.01
C ILE A 748 -9.63 -12.63 20.31
N VAL A 749 -9.95 -12.68 21.60
CA VAL A 749 -11.26 -13.17 22.08
C VAL A 749 -11.78 -12.37 23.26
N THR A 750 -13.04 -12.61 23.62
CA THR A 750 -13.68 -12.10 24.85
C THR A 750 -13.52 -13.09 25.99
N ASP A 751 -13.74 -12.64 27.23
CA ASP A 751 -13.71 -13.52 28.42
C ASP A 751 -14.74 -14.67 28.34
N GLU A 752 -15.91 -14.43 27.75
CA GLU A 752 -16.95 -15.46 27.54
C GLU A 752 -16.47 -16.58 26.60
N GLU A 753 -15.71 -16.23 25.56
CA GLU A 753 -15.18 -17.20 24.61
C GLU A 753 -13.94 -17.92 25.13
N LEU A 754 -13.14 -17.26 25.98
CA LEU A 754 -12.04 -17.90 26.71
C LEU A 754 -12.55 -19.08 27.56
N ASP A 755 -13.70 -18.92 28.21
CA ASP A 755 -14.26 -19.89 29.15
C ASP A 755 -14.98 -21.09 28.48
N ASN A 756 -15.32 -21.01 27.18
CA ASN A 756 -16.06 -22.06 26.47
C ASN A 756 -15.17 -23.22 25.93
N GLY A 757 -13.84 -23.07 26.01
CA GLY A 757 -12.86 -24.08 25.62
C GLY A 757 -12.59 -24.22 24.11
N ILE A 758 -13.11 -23.32 23.26
CA ILE A 758 -12.88 -23.35 21.80
C ILE A 758 -11.40 -23.14 21.44
N ILE A 759 -10.68 -22.31 22.20
CA ILE A 759 -9.26 -22.00 21.97
C ILE A 759 -8.42 -23.26 22.12
N ASP A 760 -8.64 -24.02 23.20
CA ASP A 760 -7.95 -25.30 23.39
C ASP A 760 -8.31 -26.30 22.27
N LYS A 761 -9.55 -26.31 21.77
CA LYS A 761 -9.94 -27.16 20.63
C LYS A 761 -9.18 -26.80 19.34
N VAL A 762 -9.02 -25.50 19.05
CA VAL A 762 -8.26 -25.01 17.88
C VAL A 762 -6.76 -25.30 18.07
N PHE A 763 -6.16 -24.81 19.14
CA PHE A 763 -4.71 -24.90 19.37
C PHE A 763 -4.21 -26.35 19.50
N THR A 764 -4.98 -27.23 20.14
CA THR A 764 -4.60 -28.65 20.25
C THR A 764 -4.87 -29.46 18.98
N SER A 765 -5.65 -28.95 18.03
CA SER A 765 -5.90 -29.64 16.76
C SER A 765 -4.73 -29.55 15.77
N ILE A 766 -3.78 -28.63 16.01
CA ILE A 766 -2.63 -28.41 15.15
C ILE A 766 -1.79 -29.68 15.09
N SER A 767 -1.62 -30.18 13.87
CA SER A 767 -0.85 -31.38 13.51
C SER A 767 0.06 -31.04 12.35
N VAL A 768 1.36 -30.89 12.64
CA VAL A 768 2.39 -30.53 11.65
C VAL A 768 3.06 -31.81 11.12
N GLN A 769 3.38 -31.84 9.83
CA GLN A 769 4.23 -32.89 9.26
C GLN A 769 5.68 -32.68 9.71
N PRO A 770 6.39 -33.73 10.14
CA PRO A 770 7.78 -33.58 10.56
C PRO A 770 8.65 -33.04 9.43
N VAL A 771 9.33 -31.93 9.67
CA VAL A 771 10.38 -31.41 8.80
C VAL A 771 11.72 -31.62 9.50
N THR A 772 12.72 -32.10 8.76
CA THR A 772 14.07 -32.31 9.30
C THR A 772 15.03 -31.33 8.67
N SER A 773 15.77 -30.61 9.51
CA SER A 773 16.90 -29.78 9.11
C SER A 773 18.22 -30.38 9.59
N ASP A 774 19.27 -30.18 8.80
CA ASP A 774 20.65 -30.48 9.21
C ASP A 774 21.27 -29.33 10.03
N ILE A 775 20.53 -28.23 10.24
CA ILE A 775 21.00 -27.08 11.03
C ILE A 775 20.99 -27.44 12.52
N ASP A 776 22.16 -27.49 13.13
CA ASP A 776 22.29 -27.53 14.59
C ASP A 776 22.05 -26.13 15.16
N ILE A 777 20.94 -25.92 15.84
CA ILE A 777 20.57 -24.59 16.36
C ILE A 777 21.40 -24.15 17.58
N TYR A 778 22.26 -25.00 18.14
CA TYR A 778 23.09 -24.67 19.30
C TYR A 778 24.57 -24.44 18.95
N GLU A 779 25.05 -24.98 17.83
CA GLU A 779 26.43 -24.74 17.38
C GLU A 779 26.60 -23.28 16.92
N SER A 780 27.81 -22.74 17.12
CA SER A 780 28.21 -21.46 16.56
C SER A 780 28.12 -21.47 15.03
N LYS A 781 27.65 -20.34 14.46
CA LYS A 781 27.60 -20.09 13.03
C LYS A 781 28.69 -19.13 12.54
N ALA A 782 29.52 -18.59 13.44
CA ALA A 782 30.53 -17.59 13.12
C ALA A 782 31.46 -18.06 11.98
N LYS A 783 31.90 -19.32 12.00
CA LYS A 783 32.73 -19.87 10.92
C LYS A 783 32.04 -19.79 9.56
N TYR A 784 30.77 -20.19 9.48
CA TYR A 784 30.03 -20.21 8.22
C TYR A 784 29.77 -18.79 7.71
N ILE A 785 29.45 -17.85 8.61
CA ILE A 785 29.28 -16.43 8.29
C ILE A 785 30.58 -15.87 7.67
N ILE A 786 31.72 -16.07 8.34
CA ILE A 786 33.03 -15.58 7.85
C ILE A 786 33.46 -16.26 6.53
N GLU A 787 33.12 -17.54 6.32
CA GLU A 787 33.40 -18.23 5.04
C GLU A 787 32.53 -17.68 3.90
N ASP A 788 31.24 -17.45 4.15
CA ASP A 788 30.29 -16.96 3.15
C ASP A 788 30.52 -15.49 2.77
N LEU A 789 31.06 -14.67 3.66
CA LEU A 789 31.54 -13.31 3.34
C LEU A 789 32.63 -13.28 2.25
N LYS A 790 33.28 -14.41 1.96
CA LYS A 790 34.26 -14.54 0.86
C LYS A 790 33.62 -15.00 -0.45
N SER A 791 32.32 -15.26 -0.45
CA SER A 791 31.60 -15.72 -1.62
C SER A 791 31.55 -14.64 -2.70
N LYS A 792 31.56 -15.08 -3.97
CA LYS A 792 31.28 -14.21 -5.12
C LYS A 792 29.80 -14.19 -5.49
N ASP A 793 29.01 -15.05 -4.85
CA ASP A 793 27.57 -15.05 -4.99
C ASP A 793 27.01 -13.95 -4.10
N THR A 794 26.46 -12.90 -4.71
CA THR A 794 25.93 -11.71 -4.02
C THR A 794 24.85 -12.07 -3.00
N ILE A 795 24.05 -13.10 -3.26
CA ILE A 795 22.99 -13.59 -2.36
C ILE A 795 23.61 -14.14 -1.08
N VAL A 796 24.61 -15.00 -1.23
CA VAL A 796 25.32 -15.64 -0.11
C VAL A 796 26.10 -14.60 0.70
N TYR A 797 26.77 -13.68 -0.01
CA TYR A 797 27.52 -12.59 0.58
C TYR A 797 26.61 -11.66 1.39
N ASN A 798 25.51 -11.17 0.82
CA ASN A 798 24.59 -10.26 1.48
C ASN A 798 23.95 -10.91 2.72
N ALA A 799 23.51 -12.17 2.61
CA ALA A 799 22.97 -12.91 3.75
C ALA A 799 23.99 -13.06 4.89
N ALA A 800 25.28 -13.26 4.58
CA ALA A 800 26.34 -13.32 5.58
C ALA A 800 26.67 -11.95 6.19
N LEU A 801 26.63 -10.89 5.38
CA LEU A 801 26.86 -9.52 5.84
C LEU A 801 25.75 -9.08 6.81
N LYS A 802 24.49 -9.36 6.48
CA LYS A 802 23.35 -9.05 7.35
C LYS A 802 23.29 -9.92 8.60
N ALA A 803 23.95 -11.09 8.60
CA ALA A 803 23.97 -11.93 9.79
C ALA A 803 24.50 -11.19 11.03
N PHE A 804 25.33 -10.16 10.87
CA PHE A 804 25.78 -9.29 11.97
C PHE A 804 24.64 -8.53 12.67
N ASP A 805 23.49 -8.32 12.02
CA ASP A 805 22.35 -7.61 12.61
C ASP A 805 21.56 -8.47 13.60
N TYR A 806 21.59 -9.79 13.45
CA TYR A 806 20.73 -10.72 14.21
C TYR A 806 21.46 -11.88 14.88
N TYR A 807 22.68 -12.22 14.45
CA TYR A 807 23.44 -13.31 15.04
C TYR A 807 24.21 -12.81 16.27
N GLU A 808 23.87 -13.34 17.44
CA GLU A 808 24.56 -13.01 18.70
C GLU A 808 25.90 -13.77 18.76
N PHE A 809 27.00 -13.09 18.41
CA PHE A 809 28.36 -13.61 18.60
C PHE A 809 28.69 -13.66 20.10
N ASP A 810 29.40 -14.72 20.51
CA ASP A 810 29.80 -14.89 21.91
C ASP A 810 31.32 -15.07 22.08
N LYS A 811 31.74 -15.30 23.33
CA LYS A 811 33.16 -15.46 23.67
C LYS A 811 33.84 -16.61 22.91
N ASP A 812 33.12 -17.67 22.57
CA ASP A 812 33.69 -18.82 21.86
C ASP A 812 33.95 -18.49 20.37
N ASP A 813 33.34 -17.42 19.85
CA ASP A 813 33.52 -16.93 18.48
C ASP A 813 34.73 -16.00 18.31
N LEU A 814 35.26 -15.44 19.40
CA LEU A 814 36.39 -14.49 19.38
C LEU A 814 37.62 -14.97 18.58
N PRO A 815 38.07 -16.24 18.67
CA PRO A 815 39.20 -16.71 17.85
C PRO A 815 38.91 -16.65 16.35
N ILE A 816 37.67 -16.95 15.94
CA ILE A 816 37.26 -16.93 14.52
C ILE A 816 37.21 -15.50 14.01
N LEU A 817 36.64 -14.58 14.79
CA LEU A 817 36.59 -13.16 14.47
C LEU A 817 38.00 -12.54 14.41
N SER A 818 38.88 -12.90 15.34
CA SER A 818 40.27 -12.45 15.35
C SER A 818 41.05 -12.91 14.12
N ASP A 819 40.85 -14.17 13.68
CA ASP A 819 41.46 -14.67 12.45
C ASP A 819 40.90 -13.94 11.22
N ALA A 820 39.60 -13.61 11.24
CA ALA A 820 38.91 -12.95 10.14
C ALA A 820 39.42 -11.54 9.84
N LEU A 821 39.90 -10.80 10.85
CA LEU A 821 40.54 -9.49 10.64
C LEU A 821 41.76 -9.55 9.72
N ASN A 822 42.43 -10.72 9.63
CA ASN A 822 43.59 -10.94 8.77
C ASN A 822 43.23 -11.44 7.36
N TYR A 823 41.95 -11.65 7.07
CA TYR A 823 41.52 -12.08 5.74
C TYR A 823 41.44 -10.89 4.77
N SER A 824 41.50 -11.23 3.48
CA SER A 824 41.17 -10.31 2.39
C SER A 824 39.83 -10.74 1.82
N PHE A 825 38.85 -9.84 1.88
CA PHE A 825 37.53 -10.03 1.27
C PHE A 825 37.54 -9.46 -0.15
N SER A 826 36.74 -8.43 -0.46
CA SER A 826 36.77 -7.71 -1.73
C SER A 826 37.36 -6.32 -1.55
N GLU A 827 38.02 -5.75 -2.58
CA GLU A 827 38.68 -4.43 -2.47
C GLU A 827 37.70 -3.31 -2.11
N GLU A 828 36.44 -3.41 -2.52
CA GLU A 828 35.39 -2.42 -2.25
C GLU A 828 34.71 -2.60 -0.88
N THR A 829 34.77 -3.80 -0.27
CA THR A 829 34.00 -4.11 0.95
C THR A 829 34.84 -4.57 2.14
N ASP A 830 36.16 -4.70 2.00
CA ASP A 830 37.07 -5.22 3.03
C ASP A 830 36.96 -4.45 4.35
N ASP A 831 36.95 -3.11 4.28
CA ASP A 831 36.88 -2.25 5.46
C ASP A 831 35.49 -2.31 6.12
N VAL A 832 34.41 -2.40 5.33
CA VAL A 832 33.03 -2.53 5.86
C VAL A 832 32.88 -3.81 6.67
N ILE A 833 33.32 -4.95 6.12
CA ILE A 833 33.22 -6.25 6.79
C ILE A 833 34.06 -6.26 8.08
N LYS A 834 35.28 -5.72 8.02
CA LYS A 834 36.16 -5.66 9.19
C LYS A 834 35.64 -4.70 10.25
N SER A 835 35.01 -3.58 9.88
CA SER A 835 34.32 -2.69 10.82
C SER A 835 33.19 -3.41 11.55
N ASN A 836 32.36 -4.22 10.86
CA ASN A 836 31.34 -5.05 11.51
C ASN A 836 31.97 -6.05 12.48
N ILE A 837 33.05 -6.74 12.08
CA ILE A 837 33.79 -7.64 12.98
C ILE A 837 34.35 -6.89 14.20
N ILE A 838 34.88 -5.67 14.01
CA ILE A 838 35.38 -4.82 15.09
C ILE A 838 34.26 -4.46 16.07
N TYR A 839 33.08 -4.11 15.56
CA TYR A 839 31.90 -3.81 16.36
C TYR A 839 31.49 -5.00 17.23
N GLU A 840 31.53 -6.23 16.71
CA GLU A 840 31.22 -7.43 17.50
C GLU A 840 32.12 -7.62 18.72
N PHE A 841 33.41 -7.23 18.66
CA PHE A 841 34.27 -7.28 19.84
C PHE A 841 33.77 -6.38 20.98
N SER A 842 33.12 -5.26 20.65
CA SER A 842 32.50 -4.37 21.62
C SER A 842 31.24 -4.96 22.24
N LEU A 843 30.43 -5.69 21.45
CA LEU A 843 29.22 -6.37 21.93
C LEU A 843 29.53 -7.60 22.80
N ILE A 844 30.50 -8.42 22.37
CA ILE A 844 30.99 -9.57 23.15
C ILE A 844 31.57 -9.11 24.49
N ASN A 845 32.17 -7.90 24.51
CA ASN A 845 32.58 -7.20 25.73
C ASN A 845 33.51 -8.04 26.64
N ASP A 846 34.49 -8.72 26.02
CA ASP A 846 35.53 -9.48 26.72
C ASP A 846 36.87 -8.70 26.73
N GLU A 847 37.56 -8.68 27.86
CA GLU A 847 38.83 -7.93 28.00
C GLU A 847 39.92 -8.42 27.02
N SER A 848 39.90 -9.69 26.60
CA SER A 848 40.89 -10.22 25.64
C SER A 848 40.80 -9.60 24.25
N SER A 849 39.65 -8.99 23.91
CA SER A 849 39.47 -8.23 22.67
C SER A 849 40.39 -7.02 22.58
N LEU A 850 40.79 -6.43 23.72
CA LEU A 850 41.65 -5.24 23.73
C LEU A 850 43.04 -5.52 23.13
N ASP A 851 43.64 -6.66 23.47
CA ASP A 851 44.96 -7.05 22.93
C ASP A 851 44.88 -7.32 21.41
N ILE A 852 43.76 -7.88 20.95
CA ILE A 852 43.49 -8.15 19.52
C ILE A 852 43.37 -6.83 18.75
N LEU A 853 42.53 -5.91 19.25
CA LEU A 853 42.29 -4.61 18.64
C LEU A 853 43.55 -3.73 18.63
N GLU A 854 44.33 -3.71 19.72
CA GLU A 854 45.62 -3.01 19.77
C GLU A 854 46.60 -3.56 18.73
N SER A 855 46.73 -4.88 18.63
CA SER A 855 47.62 -5.50 17.65
C SER A 855 47.19 -5.19 16.22
N PHE A 856 45.88 -5.23 15.94
CA PHE A 856 45.36 -4.93 14.61
C PHE A 856 45.52 -3.44 14.26
N TYR A 857 45.25 -2.52 15.19
CA TYR A 857 45.45 -1.09 15.01
C TYR A 857 46.87 -0.71 14.57
N ASN A 858 47.87 -1.38 15.15
CA ASN A 858 49.28 -1.11 14.89
C ASN A 858 49.83 -1.77 13.61
N THR A 859 49.01 -2.51 12.87
CA THR A 859 49.43 -3.15 11.61
C THR A 859 49.45 -2.13 10.48
N SER A 860 50.49 -2.17 9.62
CA SER A 860 50.66 -1.19 8.54
C SER A 860 49.59 -1.23 7.45
N SER A 861 48.80 -2.30 7.38
CA SER A 861 47.69 -2.47 6.44
C SER A 861 46.35 -1.93 6.97
N THR A 862 46.27 -1.53 8.24
CA THR A 862 45.02 -1.05 8.84
C THR A 862 44.72 0.35 8.34
N SER A 863 43.60 0.49 7.63
CA SER A 863 43.13 1.76 7.09
C SER A 863 42.68 2.70 8.22
N ASP A 864 42.53 3.98 7.89
CA ASP A 864 42.04 4.96 8.86
C ASP A 864 40.57 4.68 9.25
N VAL A 865 39.73 4.16 8.34
CA VAL A 865 38.35 3.71 8.62
C VAL A 865 38.35 2.64 9.73
N LEU A 866 39.21 1.62 9.59
CA LEU A 866 39.32 0.56 10.59
C LEU A 866 39.90 1.05 11.92
N LYS A 867 40.85 1.99 11.89
CA LYS A 867 41.35 2.61 13.11
C LYS A 867 40.25 3.37 13.85
N THR A 868 39.37 4.07 13.14
CA THR A 868 38.20 4.74 13.74
C THR A 868 37.27 3.72 14.39
N ALA A 869 36.89 2.65 13.67
CA ALA A 869 36.06 1.57 14.22
C ALA A 869 36.66 0.97 15.50
N ILE A 870 37.98 0.74 15.53
CA ILE A 870 38.69 0.23 16.72
C ILE A 870 38.61 1.23 17.88
N LEU A 871 38.84 2.51 17.63
CA LEU A 871 38.80 3.54 18.66
C LEU A 871 37.39 3.73 19.26
N ILE A 872 36.34 3.48 18.48
CA ILE A 872 34.95 3.46 18.95
C ILE A 872 34.65 2.18 19.77
N ALA A 873 35.15 1.03 19.33
CA ALA A 873 34.89 -0.25 19.98
C ALA A 873 35.58 -0.39 21.36
N ILE A 874 36.81 0.13 21.51
CA ILE A 874 37.60 -0.03 22.74
C ILE A 874 36.89 0.50 24.00
N PRO A 875 36.38 1.76 24.04
CA PRO A 875 35.70 2.30 25.22
C PRO A 875 34.44 1.54 25.64
N ALA A 876 33.74 0.90 24.70
CA ALA A 876 32.55 0.10 24.98
C ALA A 876 32.87 -1.21 25.70
N ILE A 877 34.11 -1.71 25.58
CA ILE A 877 34.57 -2.90 26.31
C ILE A 877 34.83 -2.52 27.78
N LYS A 878 34.10 -3.14 28.70
CA LYS A 878 34.15 -2.91 30.15
C LYS A 878 35.43 -3.48 30.76
N SER A 879 36.50 -2.69 30.75
CA SER A 879 37.76 -2.96 31.45
C SER A 879 38.42 -1.67 31.92
N GLU A 880 39.19 -1.74 33.02
CA GLU A 880 40.03 -0.64 33.49
C GLU A 880 41.15 -0.27 32.49
N LYS A 881 41.45 -1.16 31.52
CA LYS A 881 42.47 -0.95 30.49
C LYS A 881 41.96 -0.20 29.25
N SER A 882 40.64 -0.13 29.05
CA SER A 882 40.04 0.37 27.80
C SER A 882 40.35 1.84 27.55
N LEU A 883 40.04 2.73 28.49
CA LEU A 883 40.32 4.17 28.33
C LEU A 883 41.82 4.49 28.23
N PRO A 884 42.72 3.88 29.05
CA PRO A 884 44.17 4.01 28.86
C PRO A 884 44.65 3.59 27.46
N LEU A 885 44.15 2.49 26.92
CA LEU A 885 44.50 2.02 25.58
C LEU A 885 43.98 2.96 24.51
N TYR A 886 42.69 3.31 24.56
CA TYR A 886 42.07 4.28 23.65
C TYR A 886 42.87 5.59 23.57
N ASN A 887 43.21 6.18 24.73
CA ASN A 887 44.04 7.38 24.78
C ASN A 887 45.41 7.17 24.14
N THR A 888 46.04 6.03 24.38
CA THR A 888 47.36 5.72 23.83
C THR A 888 47.30 5.67 22.30
N LEU A 889 46.30 5.00 21.74
CA LEU A 889 46.14 4.85 20.30
C LEU A 889 45.75 6.17 19.62
N LEU A 890 44.70 6.85 20.10
CA LEU A 890 44.22 8.11 19.53
C LEU A 890 45.32 9.17 19.49
N PHE A 891 46.11 9.34 20.57
CA PHE A 891 47.12 10.40 20.61
C PHE A 891 48.47 10.01 19.99
N SER A 892 48.69 8.74 19.63
CA SER A 892 49.97 8.30 19.03
C SER A 892 49.91 8.18 17.50
N ASN A 893 48.80 7.70 16.95
CA ASN A 893 48.63 7.49 15.51
C ASN A 893 47.16 7.62 15.06
N PRO A 894 46.51 8.77 15.31
CA PRO A 894 45.09 8.95 15.02
C PRO A 894 44.78 8.74 13.52
N PRO A 895 43.54 8.33 13.17
CA PRO A 895 43.03 8.48 11.82
C PRO A 895 43.19 9.93 11.33
N THR A 896 43.46 10.11 10.04
CA THR A 896 43.70 11.46 9.45
C THR A 896 42.97 11.68 8.14
N LYS A 897 42.43 10.61 7.52
CA LYS A 897 41.62 10.74 6.32
C LYS A 897 40.21 11.23 6.63
N GLU A 898 39.68 12.01 5.71
CA GLU A 898 38.36 12.63 5.82
C GLU A 898 37.21 11.62 5.84
N ASP A 899 37.24 10.67 4.91
CA ASP A 899 36.28 9.58 4.73
C ASP A 899 36.26 8.56 5.88
N SER A 900 37.11 8.74 6.90
CA SER A 900 37.23 7.83 8.04
C SER A 900 36.71 8.41 9.36
N TYR A 901 36.23 9.65 9.37
CA TYR A 901 35.76 10.29 10.59
C TYR A 901 34.35 9.81 10.98
N ASP A 902 34.13 9.66 12.29
CA ASP A 902 32.85 9.31 12.90
C ASP A 902 32.71 10.10 14.21
N TYR A 903 31.53 10.69 14.46
CA TYR A 903 31.29 11.55 15.62
C TYR A 903 31.43 10.79 16.97
N SER A 904 31.21 9.47 16.95
CA SER A 904 31.33 8.60 18.13
C SER A 904 32.77 8.46 18.60
N LEU A 905 33.75 8.86 17.78
CA LEU A 905 35.16 8.81 18.12
C LEU A 905 35.45 9.57 19.42
N PHE A 906 34.86 10.75 19.61
CA PHE A 906 35.10 11.59 20.81
C PHE A 906 34.13 11.30 21.98
N GLN A 907 33.25 10.29 21.85
CA GLN A 907 32.24 9.97 22.87
C GLN A 907 32.81 9.83 24.30
N PRO A 908 33.97 9.20 24.55
CA PRO A 908 34.51 9.11 25.91
C PRO A 908 34.80 10.46 26.56
N PHE A 909 35.09 11.49 25.77
CA PHE A 909 35.32 12.86 26.25
C PHE A 909 33.99 13.60 26.46
N ASN A 910 33.00 13.37 25.59
CA ASN A 910 31.66 13.93 25.73
C ASN A 910 30.91 13.36 26.95
N ASP A 911 31.09 12.07 27.25
CA ASP A 911 30.44 11.39 28.39
C ASP A 911 30.99 11.85 29.75
N SER A 912 32.22 12.34 29.79
CA SER A 912 32.89 12.73 31.04
C SER A 912 33.75 13.98 30.85
N LEU A 913 33.18 15.12 31.25
CA LEU A 913 33.90 16.38 31.24
C LEU A 913 35.20 16.34 32.06
N SER A 914 35.21 15.65 33.20
CA SER A 914 36.43 15.47 34.00
C SER A 914 37.53 14.74 33.22
N TYR A 915 37.17 13.71 32.45
CA TYR A 915 38.10 12.98 31.61
C TYR A 915 38.64 13.83 30.43
N ALA A 916 37.77 14.65 29.83
CA ALA A 916 38.16 15.64 28.82
C ALA A 916 39.17 16.65 29.39
N ILE A 917 38.90 17.20 30.58
CA ILE A 917 39.77 18.15 31.28
C ILE A 917 41.16 17.54 31.55
N GLU A 918 41.22 16.30 32.04
CA GLU A 918 42.48 15.60 32.33
C GLU A 918 43.36 15.39 31.08
N ASN A 919 42.74 15.34 29.90
CA ASN A 919 43.41 15.09 28.62
C ASN A 919 43.43 16.30 27.67
N TYR A 920 43.01 17.48 28.13
CA TYR A 920 42.76 18.64 27.28
C TYR A 920 43.99 19.10 26.48
N ASP A 921 45.18 19.13 27.08
CA ASP A 921 46.42 19.48 26.36
C ASP A 921 46.71 18.54 25.18
N LYS A 922 46.33 17.26 25.29
CA LYS A 922 46.47 16.28 24.21
C LYS A 922 45.36 16.45 23.17
N LEU A 923 44.13 16.70 23.60
CA LEU A 923 43.00 17.00 22.69
C LEU A 923 43.33 18.19 21.78
N ILE A 924 43.85 19.27 22.34
CA ILE A 924 44.25 20.45 21.56
C ILE A 924 45.34 20.13 20.52
N SER A 925 46.21 19.13 20.77
CA SER A 925 47.22 18.73 19.78
C SER A 925 46.62 18.07 18.52
N LEU A 926 45.39 17.57 18.61
CA LEU A 926 44.65 16.97 17.48
C LEU A 926 44.01 18.01 16.56
N MET A 927 44.01 19.30 16.91
CA MET A 927 43.51 20.39 16.05
C MET A 927 44.19 20.44 14.67
N SER A 928 45.35 19.81 14.51
CA SER A 928 46.00 19.71 13.19
C SER A 928 45.24 18.85 12.18
N VAL A 929 44.39 17.94 12.63
CA VAL A 929 43.51 17.10 11.81
C VAL A 929 42.17 17.82 11.66
N THR A 930 41.80 18.20 10.44
CA THR A 930 40.64 19.07 10.16
C THR A 930 39.33 18.52 10.72
N GLN A 931 39.10 17.21 10.59
CA GLN A 931 37.86 16.54 10.99
C GLN A 931 37.61 16.61 12.50
N TYR A 932 38.66 16.65 13.32
CA TYR A 932 38.55 16.67 14.78
C TYR A 932 38.32 18.07 15.35
N ARG A 933 38.58 19.12 14.56
CA ARG A 933 38.53 20.50 15.06
C ARG A 933 37.15 20.83 15.59
N ASN A 934 36.09 20.39 14.91
CA ASN A 934 34.71 20.65 15.29
C ASN A 934 34.43 20.15 16.71
N ASP A 935 34.66 18.85 16.97
CA ASP A 935 34.44 18.26 18.31
C ASP A 935 35.30 18.91 19.38
N ILE A 936 36.57 19.20 19.07
CA ILE A 936 37.49 19.81 20.02
C ILE A 936 37.02 21.23 20.38
N ILE A 937 36.50 21.99 19.42
CA ILE A 937 35.93 23.33 19.68
C ILE A 937 34.67 23.22 20.56
N TYR A 938 33.74 22.31 20.23
CA TYR A 938 32.54 22.08 21.05
C TYR A 938 32.89 21.65 22.48
N LEU A 939 33.77 20.67 22.63
CA LEU A 939 34.29 20.24 23.94
C LEU A 939 34.97 21.38 24.70
N SER A 940 35.69 22.26 24.01
CA SER A 940 36.31 23.44 24.64
C SER A 940 35.26 24.42 25.17
N ASN A 941 34.16 24.61 24.44
CA ASN A 941 33.04 25.44 24.89
C ASN A 941 32.35 24.83 26.11
N ASP A 942 32.14 23.52 26.13
CA ASP A 942 31.54 22.81 27.26
C ASP A 942 32.44 22.89 28.51
N ILE A 943 33.76 22.72 28.34
CA ILE A 943 34.73 22.88 29.44
C ILE A 943 34.72 24.32 29.96
N TYR A 944 34.62 25.32 29.07
CA TYR A 944 34.61 26.72 29.50
C TYR A 944 33.32 27.10 30.24
N ASN A 945 32.17 26.59 29.82
CA ASN A 945 30.87 26.90 30.40
C ASN A 945 30.51 26.01 31.62
N SER A 946 31.40 25.10 32.01
CA SER A 946 31.13 24.17 33.09
C SER A 946 31.07 24.82 34.47
N GLU A 947 30.34 24.20 35.39
CA GLU A 947 30.26 24.63 36.79
C GLU A 947 31.55 24.36 37.59
N LEU A 948 32.58 23.75 36.99
CA LEU A 948 33.82 23.32 37.66
C LEU A 948 34.90 24.42 37.75
N GLU A 949 34.57 25.67 37.42
CA GLU A 949 35.51 26.83 37.37
C GLU A 949 36.74 26.57 36.45
N THR A 950 36.54 25.88 35.33
CA THR A 950 37.61 25.43 34.41
C THR A 950 37.95 26.39 33.28
N ASN A 951 37.33 27.58 33.26
CA ASN A 951 37.45 28.59 32.20
C ASN A 951 38.92 28.92 31.85
N ASN A 952 39.78 29.03 32.87
CA ASN A 952 41.20 29.33 32.71
C ASN A 952 41.95 28.28 31.85
N ILE A 953 41.50 27.02 31.84
CA ILE A 953 42.12 25.94 31.06
C ILE A 953 41.96 26.25 29.58
N VAL A 954 40.73 26.56 29.16
CA VAL A 954 40.40 26.91 27.77
C VAL A 954 41.02 28.25 27.38
N GLU A 955 40.90 29.28 28.22
CA GLU A 955 41.49 30.60 27.99
C GLU A 955 43.00 30.53 27.71
N SER A 956 43.73 29.68 28.44
CA SER A 956 45.19 29.54 28.30
C SER A 956 45.62 28.94 26.95
N SER A 957 44.73 28.19 26.29
CA SER A 957 44.99 27.53 25.01
C SER A 957 44.12 28.08 23.86
N TYR A 958 43.36 29.15 24.10
CA TYR A 958 42.36 29.64 23.14
C TYR A 958 42.96 30.07 21.79
N ASN A 959 44.18 30.61 21.79
CA ASN A 959 44.93 30.88 20.55
C ASN A 959 45.02 29.62 19.66
N LYS A 960 45.31 28.46 20.27
CA LYS A 960 45.46 27.19 19.55
C LYS A 960 44.15 26.68 18.96
N ILE A 961 43.02 27.00 19.60
CA ILE A 961 41.69 26.69 19.06
C ILE A 961 41.46 27.47 17.77
N LEU A 962 41.92 28.72 17.72
CA LEU A 962 41.72 29.61 16.57
C LEU A 962 42.85 29.57 15.53
N ASP A 963 43.93 28.81 15.75
CA ASP A 963 45.10 28.77 14.85
C ASP A 963 44.74 28.43 13.39
N TYR A 964 43.66 27.66 13.19
CA TYR A 964 43.18 27.22 11.87
C TYR A 964 42.01 28.05 11.31
N LEU A 965 41.45 28.98 12.09
CA LEU A 965 40.25 29.74 11.71
C LEU A 965 40.39 30.42 10.34
N ILE A 966 41.52 31.07 10.08
CA ILE A 966 41.73 31.78 8.80
C ILE A 966 41.78 30.83 7.61
N ILE A 967 42.44 29.67 7.77
CA ILE A 967 42.59 28.68 6.71
C ILE A 967 41.22 28.07 6.40
N ASP A 968 40.47 27.70 7.44
CA ASP A 968 39.16 27.07 7.28
C ASP A 968 38.14 28.06 6.72
N ALA A 969 38.18 29.33 7.15
CA ALA A 969 37.35 30.39 6.59
C ALA A 969 37.68 30.66 5.12
N GLU A 970 38.96 30.66 4.73
CA GLU A 970 39.36 30.80 3.33
C GLU A 970 38.82 29.66 2.45
N VAL A 971 38.81 28.42 2.93
CA VAL A 971 38.19 27.30 2.20
C VAL A 971 36.68 27.50 2.12
N PHE A 972 36.01 27.73 3.25
CA PHE A 972 34.57 27.96 3.31
C PHE A 972 34.09 29.05 2.34
N PHE A 973 34.78 30.19 2.29
CA PHE A 973 34.39 31.29 1.41
C PHE A 973 34.60 31.02 -0.09
N ASN A 974 35.41 30.01 -0.44
CA ASN A 974 35.61 29.58 -1.81
C ASN A 974 34.67 28.45 -2.24
N LEU A 975 33.93 27.84 -1.31
CA LEU A 975 32.88 26.87 -1.63
C LEU A 975 31.64 27.58 -2.18
N THR A 976 31.01 26.95 -3.16
CA THR A 976 29.71 27.38 -3.69
C THR A 976 28.64 27.00 -2.67
N PRO A 977 27.71 27.90 -2.30
CA PRO A 977 26.59 27.53 -1.42
C PRO A 977 25.74 26.41 -2.05
N PRO A 978 25.10 25.54 -1.26
CA PRO A 978 24.19 24.52 -1.79
C PRO A 978 23.04 25.17 -2.56
N GLU A 979 22.56 24.52 -3.64
CA GLU A 979 21.47 25.06 -4.48
C GLU A 979 20.11 24.99 -3.77
N ASP A 980 19.90 23.97 -2.92
CA ASP A 980 18.71 23.77 -2.09
C ASP A 980 19.11 23.36 -0.65
N ASP A 981 18.22 23.53 0.33
CA ASP A 981 18.47 23.25 1.76
C ASP A 981 18.78 21.76 2.08
N TYR A 982 18.60 20.86 1.11
CA TYR A 982 18.75 19.40 1.24
C TYR A 982 19.65 18.78 0.16
N ASP A 983 20.73 19.46 -0.24
CA ASP A 983 21.74 18.87 -1.12
C ASP A 983 22.56 17.82 -0.35
N GLU A 984 22.16 16.55 -0.44
CA GLU A 984 22.84 15.41 0.22
C GLU A 984 24.31 15.25 -0.22
N ASP A 985 24.68 15.78 -1.39
CA ASP A 985 26.05 15.71 -1.92
C ASP A 985 26.94 16.88 -1.47
N TYR A 986 26.40 17.85 -0.72
CA TYR A 986 27.16 19.00 -0.25
C TYR A 986 28.02 18.66 0.98
N ASP A 987 29.32 18.96 0.92
CA ASP A 987 30.24 18.80 2.05
C ASP A 987 30.06 19.92 3.08
N TYR A 988 29.32 19.62 4.16
CA TYR A 988 29.07 20.53 5.28
C TYR A 988 30.24 20.67 6.27
N THR A 989 31.40 20.05 6.04
CA THR A 989 32.53 20.07 6.99
C THR A 989 32.95 21.50 7.35
N TYR A 990 33.21 22.33 6.34
CA TYR A 990 33.64 23.71 6.55
C TYR A 990 32.52 24.62 7.06
N TYR A 991 31.27 24.31 6.72
CA TYR A 991 30.11 24.98 7.28
C TYR A 991 30.04 24.79 8.81
N ASN A 992 30.10 23.54 9.24
CA ASN A 992 30.06 23.16 10.65
C ASN A 992 31.24 23.76 11.44
N LEU A 993 32.44 23.79 10.84
CA LEU A 993 33.58 24.47 11.44
C LEU A 993 33.34 25.97 11.64
N MET A 994 32.74 26.66 10.67
CA MET A 994 32.40 28.08 10.83
C MET A 994 31.39 28.29 11.96
N VAL A 995 30.37 27.44 12.07
CA VAL A 995 29.42 27.46 13.21
C VAL A 995 30.17 27.29 14.53
N ALA A 996 31.02 26.27 14.65
CA ALA A 996 31.78 25.98 15.86
C ALA A 996 32.71 27.15 16.25
N TYR A 997 33.47 27.72 15.31
CA TYR A 997 34.32 28.88 15.60
C TYR A 997 33.52 30.10 16.05
N LEU A 998 32.38 30.39 15.43
CA LEU A 998 31.55 31.53 15.81
C LEU A 998 30.91 31.35 17.19
N GLN A 999 30.46 30.13 17.53
CA GLN A 999 29.97 29.81 18.87
C GLN A 999 31.08 29.92 19.92
N SER A 1000 32.29 29.48 19.58
CA SER A 1000 33.49 29.68 20.43
C SER A 1000 33.76 31.15 20.67
N LEU A 1001 33.71 31.99 19.63
CA LEU A 1001 33.85 33.45 19.74
C LEU A 1001 32.71 34.11 20.53
N ASN A 1002 31.53 33.48 20.62
CA ASN A 1002 30.43 33.91 21.49
C ASN A 1002 30.60 33.44 22.95
N THR A 1003 31.57 32.58 23.22
CA THR A 1003 31.80 31.96 24.53
C THR A 1003 33.01 32.57 25.23
N VAL A 1004 34.15 32.65 24.54
CA VAL A 1004 35.41 33.18 25.08
C VAL A 1004 35.72 34.52 24.42
N LYS A 1005 35.89 35.56 25.24
CA LYS A 1005 36.21 36.89 24.73
C LYS A 1005 37.63 36.90 24.18
N TYR A 1006 37.77 37.24 22.90
CA TYR A 1006 39.03 37.20 22.19
C TYR A 1006 39.09 38.33 21.16
N ASP A 1007 40.07 39.23 21.32
CA ASP A 1007 40.27 40.39 20.45
C ASP A 1007 41.51 40.17 19.59
N ASP A 1008 41.27 39.86 18.31
CA ASP A 1008 42.33 39.65 17.34
C ASP A 1008 41.90 40.06 15.92
N SER A 1009 42.88 40.35 15.06
CA SER A 1009 42.60 40.84 13.71
C SER A 1009 41.92 39.81 12.79
N ILE A 1010 42.14 38.52 13.01
CA ILE A 1010 41.63 37.41 12.19
C ILE A 1010 40.14 37.24 12.46
N SER A 1011 39.73 37.02 13.71
CA SER A 1011 38.29 36.84 14.02
C SER A 1011 37.47 38.08 13.69
N ASN A 1012 38.02 39.29 13.86
CA ASN A 1012 37.38 40.52 13.39
C ASN A 1012 37.21 40.53 11.85
N THR A 1013 38.20 40.08 11.10
CA THR A 1013 38.13 40.01 9.63
C THR A 1013 37.09 38.99 9.16
N VAL A 1014 37.15 37.75 9.66
CA VAL A 1014 36.24 36.66 9.27
C VAL A 1014 34.79 37.03 9.57
N THR A 1015 34.50 37.49 10.79
CA THR A 1015 33.14 37.91 11.15
C THR A 1015 32.68 39.10 10.32
N SER A 1016 33.56 40.03 9.91
CA SER A 1016 33.20 41.14 9.01
C SER A 1016 32.82 40.67 7.60
N ILE A 1017 33.44 39.61 7.09
CA ILE A 1017 33.10 39.03 5.78
C ILE A 1017 31.71 38.39 5.84
N LEU A 1018 31.44 37.60 6.88
CA LEU A 1018 30.15 36.93 7.11
C LEU A 1018 28.97 37.90 7.26
N LEU A 1019 29.20 39.11 7.80
CA LEU A 1019 28.16 40.15 7.89
C LEU A 1019 27.56 40.56 6.53
N ASN A 1020 28.32 40.41 5.44
CA ASN A 1020 27.96 40.85 4.11
C ASN A 1020 27.49 39.70 3.19
N ARG A 1021 27.44 38.46 3.70
CA ARG A 1021 26.87 37.33 2.97
C ARG A 1021 25.36 37.37 3.05
N ASP A 1022 24.67 37.09 1.95
CA ASP A 1022 23.21 37.11 1.88
C ASP A 1022 22.55 35.73 1.84
N ASP A 1023 23.33 34.70 1.54
CA ASP A 1023 22.94 33.30 1.32
C ASP A 1023 22.68 32.50 2.61
N ASP A 1024 23.21 32.94 3.75
CA ASP A 1024 22.97 32.26 5.03
C ASP A 1024 22.58 33.27 6.13
N LYS A 1025 21.44 33.04 6.78
CA LYS A 1025 20.94 33.88 7.89
C LYS A 1025 21.53 33.46 9.25
N TRP A 1026 21.76 32.18 9.47
CA TRP A 1026 22.26 31.62 10.73
C TRP A 1026 23.72 31.98 11.01
N LEU A 1027 24.62 31.72 10.06
CA LEU A 1027 26.04 32.11 10.16
C LEU A 1027 26.21 33.62 10.34
N ARG A 1028 25.36 34.40 9.65
CA ARG A 1028 25.35 35.85 9.81
C ARG A 1028 24.92 36.25 11.21
N LEU A 1029 23.89 35.63 11.76
CA LEU A 1029 23.45 35.88 13.13
C LEU A 1029 24.58 35.58 14.13
N LEU A 1030 25.20 34.40 14.03
CA LEU A 1030 26.33 34.03 14.88
C LEU A 1030 27.52 35.00 14.75
N ALA A 1031 27.79 35.52 13.55
CA ALA A 1031 28.81 36.54 13.33
C ALA A 1031 28.43 37.89 13.97
N ILE A 1032 27.16 38.32 13.89
CA ILE A 1032 26.70 39.54 14.55
C ILE A 1032 26.86 39.42 16.07
N THR A 1033 26.40 38.33 16.68
CA THR A 1033 26.50 38.14 18.13
C THR A 1033 27.95 38.04 18.58
N ALA A 1034 28.81 37.35 17.81
CA ALA A 1034 30.24 37.23 18.11
C ALA A 1034 30.91 38.60 18.09
N ARG A 1035 30.56 39.46 17.12
CA ARG A 1035 31.08 40.84 17.05
C ARG A 1035 30.60 41.70 18.22
N ILE A 1036 29.35 41.55 18.64
CA ILE A 1036 28.82 42.26 19.82
C ILE A 1036 29.58 41.81 21.08
N PHE A 1037 29.68 40.50 21.30
CA PHE A 1037 30.33 39.91 22.47
C PHE A 1037 31.81 40.31 22.58
N ASN A 1038 32.54 40.31 21.46
CA ASN A 1038 33.95 40.72 21.37
C ASN A 1038 34.16 42.23 21.20
N GLU A 1039 33.08 43.02 21.18
CA GLU A 1039 33.11 44.48 21.02
C GLU A 1039 33.74 44.96 19.69
N TYR A 1040 33.63 44.17 18.62
CA TYR A 1040 33.99 44.57 17.26
C TYR A 1040 32.98 45.57 16.67
N SER A 1041 33.45 46.44 15.77
CA SER A 1041 32.61 47.52 15.21
C SER A 1041 31.55 46.99 14.25
N ILE A 1042 30.28 47.32 14.48
CA ILE A 1042 29.16 47.13 13.55
C ILE A 1042 28.58 48.51 13.26
N SER A 1043 28.23 48.82 12.01
CA SER A 1043 27.60 50.11 11.70
C SER A 1043 26.19 50.16 12.28
N ASP A 1044 25.78 51.33 12.78
CA ASP A 1044 24.43 51.52 13.34
C ASP A 1044 23.33 51.19 12.31
N GLU A 1045 23.57 51.47 11.02
CA GLU A 1045 22.64 51.16 9.94
C GLU A 1045 22.41 49.65 9.81
N LEU A 1046 23.48 48.85 9.78
CA LEU A 1046 23.40 47.40 9.64
C LEU A 1046 22.83 46.74 10.91
N LEU A 1047 23.25 47.21 12.09
CA LEU A 1047 22.74 46.70 13.35
C LEU A 1047 21.23 46.95 13.50
N ASN A 1048 20.76 48.16 13.13
CA ASN A 1048 19.32 48.48 13.19
C ASN A 1048 18.52 47.66 12.18
N LYS A 1049 19.05 47.40 10.98
CA LYS A 1049 18.41 46.52 9.98
C LYS A 1049 18.11 45.14 10.57
N TYR A 1050 19.08 44.49 11.21
CA TYR A 1050 18.89 43.15 11.77
C TYR A 1050 18.09 43.16 13.08
N LEU A 1051 18.17 44.22 13.89
CA LEU A 1051 17.27 44.38 15.04
C LEU A 1051 15.80 44.54 14.60
N ASP A 1052 15.53 45.12 13.43
CA ASP A 1052 14.16 45.22 12.89
C ASP A 1052 13.63 43.85 12.38
N ASP A 1053 14.49 42.89 12.06
CA ASP A 1053 14.12 41.53 11.65
C ASP A 1053 13.91 40.61 12.86
N LYS A 1054 12.73 39.98 12.97
CA LYS A 1054 12.35 39.14 14.12
C LYS A 1054 13.23 37.90 14.26
N TYR A 1055 13.80 37.38 13.17
CA TYR A 1055 14.70 36.22 13.20
C TYR A 1055 16.01 36.50 13.96
N TYR A 1056 16.54 37.72 13.87
CA TYR A 1056 17.83 38.06 14.50
C TYR A 1056 17.69 38.74 15.86
N ARG A 1057 16.51 39.31 16.14
CA ARG A 1057 16.35 40.34 17.17
C ARG A 1057 16.70 39.85 18.58
N PHE A 1058 16.24 38.67 18.99
CA PHE A 1058 16.39 38.24 20.38
C PHE A 1058 17.85 37.94 20.72
N GLU A 1059 18.56 37.28 19.82
CA GLU A 1059 19.93 36.81 19.94
C GLU A 1059 20.88 38.00 19.94
N ILE A 1060 20.59 39.03 19.12
CA ILE A 1060 21.28 40.33 19.19
C ILE A 1060 21.02 40.99 20.55
N MET A 1061 19.77 41.03 21.01
CA MET A 1061 19.42 41.61 22.31
C MET A 1061 20.12 40.89 23.47
N ASP A 1062 20.19 39.57 23.43
CA ASP A 1062 20.89 38.74 24.42
C ASP A 1062 22.39 38.98 24.40
N ALA A 1063 23.01 39.08 23.21
CA ALA A 1063 24.42 39.42 23.08
C ALA A 1063 24.75 40.79 23.71
N PHE A 1064 23.91 41.81 23.50
CA PHE A 1064 24.06 43.12 24.17
C PHE A 1064 23.82 43.05 25.67
N HIS A 1065 22.88 42.22 26.12
CA HIS A 1065 22.59 42.00 27.53
C HIS A 1065 23.80 41.36 28.24
N LYS A 1066 24.40 40.31 27.64
CA LYS A 1066 25.59 39.59 28.14
C LYS A 1066 26.79 40.50 28.40
N ILE A 1067 26.99 41.54 27.58
CA ILE A 1067 28.08 42.52 27.74
C ILE A 1067 27.69 43.78 28.53
N ASN A 1068 26.54 43.77 29.21
CA ASN A 1068 26.00 44.91 29.97
C ASN A 1068 25.75 46.18 29.14
N LYS A 1069 25.35 46.04 27.87
CA LYS A 1069 25.06 47.14 26.94
C LYS A 1069 23.64 47.10 26.35
N LEU A 1070 22.67 46.45 27.00
CA LEU A 1070 21.27 46.40 26.53
C LEU A 1070 20.66 47.79 26.26
N LYS A 1071 21.10 48.81 27.03
CA LYS A 1071 20.69 50.22 26.84
C LYS A 1071 21.10 50.83 25.49
N ASN A 1072 22.03 50.21 24.77
CA ASN A 1072 22.51 50.69 23.47
C ASN A 1072 21.56 50.30 22.33
N ILE A 1073 20.63 49.38 22.57
CA ILE A 1073 19.58 49.02 21.62
C ILE A 1073 18.45 50.05 21.70
N ASP A 1074 17.78 50.28 20.56
CA ASP A 1074 16.60 51.14 20.51
C ASP A 1074 15.55 50.67 21.53
N GLN A 1075 15.14 51.59 22.40
CA GLN A 1075 14.19 51.34 23.48
C GLN A 1075 12.81 50.89 22.96
N LYS A 1076 12.51 51.05 21.66
CA LYS A 1076 11.29 50.49 21.06
C LYS A 1076 11.20 48.97 21.23
N PHE A 1077 12.31 48.24 21.09
CA PHE A 1077 12.35 46.78 21.18
C PHE A 1077 12.25 46.24 22.61
N LEU A 1078 12.56 47.07 23.61
CA LEU A 1078 12.46 46.71 25.04
C LEU A 1078 11.05 46.91 25.60
N LYS A 1079 10.09 47.32 24.78
CA LYS A 1079 8.69 47.42 25.20
C LYS A 1079 8.10 46.03 25.35
N GLU A 1080 7.43 45.80 26.48
CA GLU A 1080 6.78 44.52 26.83
C GLU A 1080 5.95 43.92 25.68
N LYS A 1081 5.17 44.75 24.99
CA LYS A 1081 4.33 44.30 23.86
C LYS A 1081 5.15 43.83 22.65
N GLU A 1082 6.19 44.58 22.28
CA GLU A 1082 7.07 44.24 21.14
C GLU A 1082 7.86 42.97 21.42
N PHE A 1083 8.33 42.82 22.66
CA PHE A 1083 9.06 41.64 23.09
C PHE A 1083 8.15 40.40 23.23
N ALA A 1084 6.89 40.58 23.60
CA ALA A 1084 5.89 39.52 23.58
C ALA A 1084 5.60 39.02 22.16
N GLU A 1085 5.54 39.92 21.18
CA GLU A 1085 5.37 39.53 19.77
C GLU A 1085 6.57 38.71 19.27
N LEU A 1086 7.78 39.13 19.65
CA LEU A 1086 9.02 38.41 19.35
C LEU A 1086 9.06 37.03 20.02
N SER A 1087 8.63 36.93 21.28
CA SER A 1087 8.60 35.66 22.02
C SER A 1087 7.65 34.67 21.36
N PHE A 1088 6.46 35.12 20.98
CA PHE A 1088 5.49 34.26 20.31
C PHE A 1088 5.93 33.85 18.90
N TYR A 1089 6.56 34.77 18.14
CA TYR A 1089 7.11 34.48 16.81
C TYR A 1089 8.11 33.33 16.83
N ASN A 1090 9.03 33.32 17.81
CA ASN A 1090 10.03 32.26 17.93
C ASN A 1090 9.40 30.95 18.43
N TYR A 1091 8.48 30.99 19.38
CA TYR A 1091 7.73 29.81 19.83
C TYR A 1091 6.99 29.12 18.68
N ALA A 1092 6.22 29.86 17.89
CA ALA A 1092 5.50 29.29 16.75
C ALA A 1092 6.48 28.75 15.68
N GLY A 1093 7.62 29.43 15.49
CA GLY A 1093 8.72 29.01 14.63
C GLY A 1093 9.26 27.60 14.94
N GLU A 1094 9.48 27.31 16.23
CA GLU A 1094 10.03 26.03 16.70
C GLU A 1094 9.04 24.86 16.59
N ASP A 1095 7.73 25.12 16.72
CA ASP A 1095 6.69 24.07 16.84
C ASP A 1095 5.92 23.82 15.52
N GLY A 1096 5.86 24.80 14.60
CA GLY A 1096 5.08 24.67 13.36
C GLY A 1096 5.45 25.64 12.22
N GLY A 1097 6.65 26.23 12.24
CA GLY A 1097 7.12 27.21 11.26
C GLY A 1097 6.84 28.66 11.66
N TYR A 1098 7.58 29.60 11.05
CA TYR A 1098 7.48 31.03 11.41
C TYR A 1098 6.19 31.67 10.85
N PRO A 1099 5.35 32.31 11.69
CA PRO A 1099 4.10 32.90 11.25
C PRO A 1099 4.30 34.19 10.45
N ASP A 1100 3.47 34.41 9.43
CA ASP A 1100 3.51 35.60 8.56
C ASP A 1100 2.97 36.84 9.28
N GLU A 1101 1.81 36.71 9.93
CA GLU A 1101 1.21 37.79 10.73
C GLU A 1101 0.91 37.33 12.17
N ILE A 1102 1.16 38.22 13.13
CA ILE A 1102 0.76 38.08 14.52
C ILE A 1102 -0.03 39.32 14.92
N ALA A 1103 -1.26 39.13 15.41
CA ALA A 1103 -2.14 40.19 15.86
C ALA A 1103 -2.53 40.00 17.33
N PHE A 1104 -2.28 41.02 18.16
CA PHE A 1104 -2.73 41.02 19.54
C PHE A 1104 -4.24 41.23 19.66
N LEU A 1105 -4.93 40.22 20.18
CA LEU A 1105 -6.37 40.27 20.41
C LEU A 1105 -6.71 41.02 21.70
N LYS A 1106 -6.07 40.64 22.82
CA LYS A 1106 -6.42 41.17 24.15
C LYS A 1106 -5.31 41.01 25.17
N LYS A 1107 -5.21 41.96 26.09
CA LYS A 1107 -4.41 41.84 27.32
C LYS A 1107 -5.28 41.23 28.43
N ILE A 1108 -4.83 40.15 29.03
CA ILE A 1108 -5.56 39.37 30.04
C ILE A 1108 -4.75 39.35 31.34
N ASN A 1109 -5.41 39.57 32.47
CA ASN A 1109 -4.78 39.48 33.80
C ASN A 1109 -5.43 38.35 34.58
N ARG A 1110 -4.64 37.36 35.01
CA ARG A 1110 -5.12 36.20 35.78
C ARG A 1110 -4.09 35.84 36.86
N ASP A 1111 -4.55 35.65 38.10
CA ASP A 1111 -3.70 35.32 39.26
C ASP A 1111 -2.46 36.23 39.42
N ASN A 1112 -2.65 37.55 39.33
CA ASN A 1112 -1.58 38.58 39.33
C ASN A 1112 -0.56 38.48 38.19
N THR A 1113 -0.81 37.63 37.21
CA THR A 1113 0.02 37.45 36.02
C THR A 1113 -0.65 38.10 34.81
N THR A 1114 0.16 38.71 33.95
CA THR A 1114 -0.31 39.34 32.71
C THR A 1114 0.02 38.43 31.53
N PHE A 1115 -0.95 38.25 30.63
CA PHE A 1115 -0.82 37.55 29.36
C PHE A 1115 -1.33 38.43 28.21
N TYR A 1116 -0.84 38.17 27.01
CA TYR A 1116 -1.46 38.63 25.77
C TYR A 1116 -2.05 37.44 25.02
N ALA A 1117 -3.31 37.55 24.62
CA ALA A 1117 -3.92 36.68 23.63
C ALA A 1117 -3.53 37.17 22.23
N VAL A 1118 -3.09 36.25 21.39
CA VAL A 1118 -2.65 36.52 20.02
C VAL A 1118 -3.42 35.68 19.02
N LYS A 1119 -3.59 36.24 17.83
CA LYS A 1119 -4.04 35.57 16.61
C LYS A 1119 -2.85 35.51 15.65
N PHE A 1120 -2.62 34.38 14.99
CA PHE A 1120 -1.52 34.24 14.04
C PHE A 1120 -1.94 33.40 12.82
N ASN A 1121 -1.24 33.55 11.69
CA ASN A 1121 -1.55 32.84 10.44
C ASN A 1121 -0.30 32.47 9.65
N TYR A 1122 -0.49 31.54 8.70
CA TYR A 1122 0.47 31.13 7.68
C TYR A 1122 -0.16 31.38 6.31
N ILE A 1123 0.54 32.11 5.45
CA ILE A 1123 0.12 32.37 4.07
C ILE A 1123 0.60 31.18 3.23
N GLN A 1124 -0.29 30.23 2.96
CA GLN A 1124 0.00 29.13 2.03
C GLN A 1124 0.02 29.63 0.57
N GLU A 1125 0.82 28.98 -0.29
CA GLU A 1125 0.97 29.33 -1.71
C GLU A 1125 -0.31 29.08 -2.56
N GLU A 1126 -1.34 28.44 -1.99
CA GLU A 1126 -2.66 28.28 -2.60
C GLU A 1126 -3.62 29.44 -2.21
N PRO A 1127 -4.27 30.16 -3.15
CA PRO A 1127 -4.82 31.49 -2.86
C PRO A 1127 -6.17 31.53 -2.15
N SER A 1128 -6.69 30.42 -1.62
CA SER A 1128 -8.13 30.34 -1.29
C SER A 1128 -8.53 30.43 0.18
N GLU A 1129 -7.70 30.05 1.17
CA GLU A 1129 -8.08 30.22 2.59
C GLU A 1129 -6.87 30.49 3.50
N THR A 1130 -6.83 31.69 4.12
CA THR A 1130 -5.88 32.00 5.21
C THR A 1130 -6.44 31.49 6.54
N VAL A 1131 -6.02 30.30 6.95
CA VAL A 1131 -6.37 29.77 8.28
C VAL A 1131 -5.64 30.58 9.35
N SER A 1132 -6.38 30.98 10.38
CA SER A 1132 -5.83 31.72 11.51
C SER A 1132 -5.99 30.93 12.79
N TYR A 1133 -4.99 30.96 13.65
CA TYR A 1133 -4.95 30.25 14.92
C TYR A 1133 -4.89 31.22 16.11
N ILE A 1134 -5.03 30.69 17.32
CA ILE A 1134 -4.97 31.45 18.57
C ILE A 1134 -3.92 30.90 19.53
N GLY A 1135 -3.32 31.81 20.29
CA GLY A 1135 -2.35 31.44 21.33
C GLY A 1135 -2.24 32.50 22.42
N ILE A 1136 -1.39 32.22 23.40
CA ILE A 1136 -1.04 33.14 24.48
C ILE A 1136 0.46 33.35 24.58
N VAL A 1137 0.85 34.53 25.06
CA VAL A 1137 2.21 34.85 25.48
C VAL A 1137 2.20 35.53 26.86
N GLY A 1138 3.01 35.01 27.78
CA GLY A 1138 3.19 35.47 29.15
C GLY A 1138 3.61 34.31 30.07
N PRO A 1139 4.07 34.58 31.31
CA PRO A 1139 3.99 35.85 32.05
C PRO A 1139 4.73 37.02 31.43
N ILE A 1140 4.07 38.19 31.30
CA ILE A 1140 4.72 39.41 30.84
C ILE A 1140 5.52 40.05 31.96
N GLU A 1141 6.82 40.21 31.73
CA GLU A 1141 7.78 40.81 32.66
C GLU A 1141 8.45 42.05 32.06
N LYS A 1142 9.02 42.91 32.91
CA LYS A 1142 9.75 44.09 32.45
C LYS A 1142 11.15 43.70 31.98
N ILE A 1143 11.46 43.95 30.71
CA ILE A 1143 12.81 43.75 30.17
C ILE A 1143 13.77 44.79 30.76
N SER A 1144 14.88 44.33 31.36
CA SER A 1144 15.90 45.19 31.95
C SER A 1144 17.28 44.55 31.93
N GLN A 1145 18.32 45.36 32.09
CA GLN A 1145 19.70 44.89 32.21
C GLN A 1145 19.99 44.15 33.54
N GLU A 1146 19.14 44.34 34.55
CA GLU A 1146 19.32 43.78 35.90
C GLU A 1146 18.69 42.38 36.04
N SER A 1147 17.90 41.97 35.06
CA SER A 1147 17.16 40.71 35.00
C SER A 1147 17.68 39.83 33.87
N LYS A 1148 17.76 38.51 34.06
CA LYS A 1148 18.11 37.57 32.98
C LYS A 1148 17.18 37.79 31.79
N LEU A 1149 17.73 38.03 30.60
CA LEU A 1149 16.96 38.10 29.37
C LEU A 1149 16.52 36.67 28.98
N LYS A 1150 15.22 36.46 28.87
CA LYS A 1150 14.60 35.22 28.40
C LYS A 1150 13.35 35.58 27.61
N MET A 1151 12.97 34.76 26.64
CA MET A 1151 11.67 34.89 25.98
C MET A 1151 10.55 34.76 27.02
N PHE A 1152 9.40 35.37 26.74
CA PHE A 1152 8.20 35.08 27.50
C PHE A 1152 7.65 33.71 27.09
N ASP A 1153 7.19 32.95 28.08
CA ASP A 1153 6.56 31.67 27.82
C ASP A 1153 5.35 31.85 26.89
N SER A 1154 5.15 30.91 25.97
CA SER A 1154 4.11 30.97 24.95
C SER A 1154 3.47 29.59 24.80
N SER A 1155 2.20 29.56 24.41
CA SER A 1155 1.46 28.31 24.24
C SER A 1155 0.29 28.49 23.28
N SER A 1156 -0.08 27.40 22.60
CA SER A 1156 -1.18 27.29 21.64
C SER A 1156 -1.74 25.86 21.71
N TYR A 1157 -3.04 25.70 21.43
CA TYR A 1157 -3.64 24.38 21.15
C TYR A 1157 -3.75 24.10 19.65
N TRP A 1158 -3.24 25.00 18.80
CA TRP A 1158 -3.44 24.96 17.35
C TRP A 1158 -4.92 24.99 16.93
N ASP A 1159 -5.78 25.52 17.80
CA ASP A 1159 -7.17 25.76 17.51
C ASP A 1159 -7.32 26.91 16.51
N GLU A 1160 -8.20 26.72 15.52
CA GLU A 1160 -8.59 27.80 14.62
C GLU A 1160 -9.29 28.93 15.37
N TYR A 1161 -9.01 30.15 14.91
CA TYR A 1161 -9.66 31.37 15.36
C TYR A 1161 -11.11 31.37 14.88
N ASP A 1162 -12.04 31.29 15.83
CA ASP A 1162 -13.48 31.42 15.62
C ASP A 1162 -14.09 32.40 16.65
N ASP A 1163 -15.41 32.56 16.64
CA ASP A 1163 -16.11 33.46 17.57
C ASP A 1163 -16.00 33.05 19.05
N GLU A 1164 -15.55 31.82 19.35
CA GLU A 1164 -15.39 31.27 20.70
C GLU A 1164 -13.97 31.41 21.26
N TRP A 1165 -13.05 32.07 20.52
CA TRP A 1165 -11.64 32.18 20.88
C TRP A 1165 -11.37 32.64 22.33
N MET A 1166 -12.22 33.49 22.91
CA MET A 1166 -12.04 33.93 24.31
C MET A 1166 -12.15 32.76 25.30
N THR A 1167 -13.07 31.82 25.07
CA THR A 1167 -13.25 30.64 25.92
C THR A 1167 -12.04 29.72 25.81
N LYS A 1168 -11.57 29.49 24.57
CA LYS A 1168 -10.38 28.68 24.28
C LYS A 1168 -9.13 29.25 24.96
N ILE A 1169 -8.90 30.56 24.86
CA ILE A 1169 -7.80 31.26 25.54
C ILE A 1169 -7.91 31.18 27.07
N GLU A 1170 -9.11 31.31 27.65
CA GLU A 1170 -9.28 31.18 29.11
C GLU A 1170 -9.00 29.76 29.61
N SER A 1171 -9.29 28.73 28.81
CA SER A 1171 -8.88 27.34 29.08
C SER A 1171 -7.37 27.19 29.01
N LEU A 1172 -6.77 27.68 27.91
CA LEU A 1172 -5.33 27.63 27.68
C LEU A 1172 -4.52 28.29 28.80
N ILE A 1173 -4.95 29.46 29.28
CA ILE A 1173 -4.32 30.13 30.43
C ILE A 1173 -4.48 29.29 31.71
N THR A 1174 -5.62 28.61 31.89
CA THR A 1174 -5.85 27.77 33.07
C THR A 1174 -4.88 26.60 33.10
N ASP A 1175 -4.79 25.85 31.99
CA ASP A 1175 -3.92 24.70 31.86
C ASP A 1175 -2.45 25.13 31.96
N PHE A 1176 -2.07 26.22 31.29
CA PHE A 1176 -0.72 26.78 31.36
C PHE A 1176 -0.31 27.08 32.82
N LEU A 1177 -1.21 27.65 33.62
CA LEU A 1177 -0.98 27.94 35.05
C LEU A 1177 -1.03 26.70 35.97
N GLU A 1178 -1.63 25.59 35.53
CA GLU A 1178 -1.62 24.32 36.26
C GLU A 1178 -0.33 23.53 36.01
N PHE A 1179 0.17 23.51 34.77
CA PHE A 1179 1.43 22.85 34.41
C PHE A 1179 2.68 23.57 34.96
N SER A 1180 2.60 24.87 35.23
CA SER A 1180 3.70 25.69 35.75
C SER A 1180 3.81 25.73 37.28
N LYS A 1181 2.95 24.98 38.00
CA LYS A 1181 3.02 24.76 39.47
C LYS A 1181 3.67 23.42 39.79
#